data_AF-A0AAN4W280-F1
#
_entry.id   AF-A0AAN4W280-F1
#
_cell.length_a   1.000
_cell.length_b   1.000
_cell.length_c   1.000
_cell.angle_alpha   90.00
_cell.angle_beta   90.00
_cell.angle_gamma   90.00
#
_symmetry.space_group_name_H-M   'P 1'
#
loop_
_entity.id
_entity.type
_entity.pdbx_description
1 polymer ?
#
loop_
_entity_poly.entity_id
_entity_poly.type
_entity_poly.pdbx_seq_one_letter_code
_entity_poly.pdbx_strand_id
1 'polypeptide(L)'
;MILTNKQRITFFCLLVFCGISFSCHADSTPELTFSIEEVLKLAQTKYLKACEALDIEKGFPRNAHPDGSWRQVSADDWTSGFFPGTLWYIYEGTNDWRVKDRAIQWTEALEPVQYMHYHHDIGFMMYCSYGNGLRLINKPEYKEILLQSARTLTSRYNPKTGTIRSWDWAGEPEKHPVIIDNMMNLELLIWAGNNADNAVFKNVAESHADTTLKHHFRPDGSSYHLVVYDGFKGGVREKRTVQGYAKESSWARGQAWGMYGYTYMYAHFGKQEYLRMAEKTTQNFIKRLPSDQVPFWDFDAPEIPNEPRDAVSGALGACAMLSLYELTEKEEYYHSAIHILNELSSDQYLNRDPDFGGLIEHSTGAKPANSEVDVHLNYADYYYLEALLQLKRLTAQRKANTLNQQTDDFQGIWYGIGKTADEHKFKYSGGMGTYPVKHRPMAIYHQEANKTFFTYGASTTTGHTDLHHAVAYFDHQTKKLSKPTIILNKATGDAHDNPVIAIDQQGYVYVFSTSHGNDRPSYIHKSKKPFSIEEFEQVQATKSWNKRARPFDNFSYAQVWNKQDSGFVMFSTKYSFPALRTIGYQSTTNGQDFDAFKTIAAFGEGHYQITGNFDNVLMSAFNFHPVQSPMGSGINHRTNLYFVQTKDEGKTWQNVQGETLDLPLVVKDNPALILDLEQVGQCVFLKDIGVDQEGQPIILFLTSKGGYPGPQNGPFEWHTANYNQGKWHIAKAFESDHNYDMGSLYVDQDKWQIIAPTAAAEEPYAVGGIIEQWESKNQGKSWKKIKVLTAKDGKNHSYVRRPVHYHPDFKAFWFDGWGRKPSSSQLYYANEKGEVFESISINK
;
A
#
# COMPACT_ATOMS: atom_id res chain seq x y z
N MET A 1 -41.62 -34.66 65.71
CA MET A 1 -41.82 -34.31 67.13
C MET A 1 -40.90 -33.15 67.47
N ILE A 2 -41.48 -32.02 67.91
CA ILE A 2 -40.95 -31.11 68.96
C ILE A 2 -39.61 -30.40 68.61
N LEU A 3 -39.63 -29.14 68.13
CA LEU A 3 -39.48 -27.89 68.94
C LEU A 3 -38.38 -28.03 70.02
N THR A 4 -37.31 -27.23 70.05
CA THR A 4 -37.26 -25.91 70.72
C THR A 4 -35.78 -25.43 70.77
N ASN A 5 -35.50 -24.17 70.43
CA ASN A 5 -35.06 -23.06 71.33
C ASN A 5 -33.79 -23.36 72.17
N LYS A 6 -32.81 -22.45 72.36
CA LYS A 6 -32.77 -20.99 72.30
C LYS A 6 -31.30 -20.56 72.56
N GLN A 7 -30.89 -19.45 71.93
CA GLN A 7 -30.07 -18.33 72.48
C GLN A 7 -28.67 -18.63 73.07
N ARG A 8 -27.63 -17.81 72.94
CA ARG A 8 -27.41 -16.46 72.40
C ARG A 8 -25.89 -16.28 72.27
N ILE A 9 -25.46 -15.77 71.11
CA ILE A 9 -24.40 -14.78 70.84
C ILE A 9 -23.19 -14.73 71.80
N THR A 10 -22.01 -15.08 71.27
CA THR A 10 -20.75 -14.33 71.46
C THR A 10 -19.89 -14.44 70.19
N PHE A 11 -19.46 -13.28 69.69
CA PHE A 11 -18.59 -13.08 68.52
C PHE A 11 -17.14 -13.49 68.85
N PHE A 12 -16.49 -14.33 68.05
CA PHE A 12 -15.03 -14.37 67.95
C PHE A 12 -14.56 -14.97 66.61
N CYS A 13 -13.47 -14.39 66.11
CA CYS A 13 -12.88 -14.52 64.79
C CYS A 13 -12.62 -15.98 64.33
N LEU A 14 -12.88 -16.25 63.04
CA LEU A 14 -12.23 -17.34 62.33
C LEU A 14 -11.77 -16.87 60.94
N LEU A 15 -10.45 -16.93 60.78
CA LEU A 15 -9.72 -16.82 59.52
C LEU A 15 -10.30 -17.77 58.48
N VAL A 16 -10.69 -17.23 57.33
CA VAL A 16 -10.81 -18.01 56.08
C VAL A 16 -9.79 -17.45 55.10
N PHE A 17 -8.80 -18.31 54.81
CA PHE A 17 -7.87 -18.19 53.71
C PHE A 17 -8.66 -18.11 52.40
N CYS A 18 -8.76 -16.93 51.79
CA CYS A 18 -9.12 -16.78 50.39
C CYS A 18 -7.82 -16.54 49.61
N GLY A 19 -7.39 -17.56 48.86
CA GLY A 19 -6.34 -17.42 47.87
C GLY A 19 -6.79 -16.40 46.82
N ILE A 20 -6.13 -15.25 46.80
CA ILE A 20 -6.23 -14.30 45.68
C ILE A 20 -5.43 -14.93 44.53
N SER A 21 -6.15 -15.59 43.64
CA SER A 21 -5.67 -15.85 42.30
C SER A 21 -5.45 -14.48 41.65
N PHE A 22 -4.20 -14.06 41.50
CA PHE A 22 -3.85 -13.00 40.56
C PHE A 22 -4.15 -13.51 39.15
N SER A 23 -5.38 -13.28 38.70
CA SER A 23 -5.74 -13.42 37.30
C SER A 23 -5.12 -12.22 36.58
N CYS A 24 -4.02 -12.47 35.88
CA CYS A 24 -3.44 -11.56 34.91
C CYS A 24 -4.55 -11.23 33.90
N HIS A 25 -5.24 -10.09 34.08
CA HIS A 25 -6.07 -9.53 33.03
C HIS A 25 -5.10 -9.07 31.95
N ALA A 26 -5.03 -9.81 30.85
CA ALA A 26 -4.55 -9.25 29.61
C ALA A 26 -5.50 -8.09 29.29
N ASP A 27 -4.99 -6.87 29.26
CA ASP A 27 -5.78 -5.71 28.80
C ASP A 27 -6.25 -6.00 27.39
N SER A 28 -7.56 -6.23 27.23
CA SER A 28 -8.18 -6.43 25.93
C SER A 28 -7.93 -5.20 25.06
N THR A 29 -7.45 -5.38 23.83
CA THR A 29 -7.28 -4.29 22.86
C THR A 29 -8.59 -3.49 22.75
N PRO A 30 -8.56 -2.16 22.91
CA PRO A 30 -9.78 -1.36 22.83
C PRO A 30 -10.39 -1.43 21.42
N GLU A 31 -11.70 -1.61 21.37
CA GLU A 31 -12.46 -1.62 20.12
C GLU A 31 -12.78 -0.19 19.64
N LEU A 32 -12.89 -0.03 18.32
CA LEU A 32 -13.38 1.21 17.73
C LEU A 32 -14.89 1.33 17.93
N THR A 33 -15.34 2.47 18.46
CA THR A 33 -16.77 2.75 18.69
C THR A 33 -17.44 3.49 17.53
N PHE A 34 -16.70 3.69 16.43
CA PHE A 34 -17.13 4.42 15.24
C PHE A 34 -16.62 3.75 13.96
N SER A 35 -17.19 4.14 12.82
CA SER A 35 -16.74 3.71 11.49
C SER A 35 -15.86 4.78 10.84
N ILE A 36 -14.60 4.43 10.56
CA ILE A 36 -13.66 5.30 9.81
C ILE A 36 -14.25 5.71 8.45
N GLU A 37 -14.97 4.80 7.79
CA GLU A 37 -15.49 5.05 6.44
C GLU A 37 -16.68 6.03 6.46
N GLU A 38 -17.48 6.00 7.52
CA GLU A 38 -18.56 6.98 7.71
C GLU A 38 -17.99 8.37 7.99
N VAL A 39 -16.93 8.47 8.80
CA VAL A 39 -16.22 9.73 9.04
C VAL A 39 -15.60 10.28 7.76
N LEU A 40 -14.94 9.44 6.95
CA LEU A 40 -14.36 9.87 5.67
C LEU A 40 -15.43 10.37 4.68
N LYS A 41 -16.61 9.74 4.67
CA LYS A 41 -17.74 10.17 3.83
C LYS A 41 -18.37 11.48 4.33
N LEU A 42 -18.44 11.68 5.65
CA LEU A 42 -18.83 12.96 6.25
C LEU A 42 -17.83 14.05 5.85
N ALA A 43 -16.53 13.80 6.03
CA ALA A 43 -15.45 14.72 5.65
C ALA A 43 -15.53 15.11 4.17
N GLN A 44 -15.68 14.13 3.28
CA GLN A 44 -15.91 14.36 1.86
C GLN A 44 -17.08 15.33 1.60
N THR A 45 -18.22 15.09 2.24
CA THR A 45 -19.42 15.92 2.06
C THR A 45 -19.18 17.35 2.50
N LYS A 46 -18.65 17.55 3.71
CA LYS A 46 -18.40 18.88 4.31
C LYS A 46 -17.35 19.66 3.52
N TYR A 47 -16.24 19.03 3.15
CA TYR A 47 -15.14 19.70 2.45
C TYR A 47 -15.46 20.02 0.99
N LEU A 48 -16.23 19.18 0.28
CA LEU A 48 -16.70 19.53 -1.07
C LEU A 48 -17.64 20.75 -1.01
N LYS A 49 -18.56 20.78 -0.05
CA LYS A 49 -19.44 21.95 0.17
C LYS A 49 -18.64 23.20 0.53
N ALA A 50 -17.62 23.08 1.37
CA ALA A 50 -16.72 24.20 1.68
C ALA A 50 -16.00 24.71 0.43
N CYS A 51 -15.51 23.82 -0.44
CA CYS A 51 -14.87 24.21 -1.70
C CYS A 51 -15.82 24.90 -2.70
N GLU A 52 -17.13 24.66 -2.61
CA GLU A 52 -18.15 25.33 -3.42
C GLU A 52 -18.54 26.70 -2.86
N ALA A 53 -18.55 26.85 -1.53
CA ALA A 53 -18.96 28.08 -0.86
C ALA A 53 -17.84 29.12 -0.74
N LEU A 54 -16.57 28.67 -0.70
CA LEU A 54 -15.42 29.54 -0.43
C LEU A 54 -14.75 30.02 -1.71
N ASP A 55 -14.27 31.26 -1.64
CA ASP A 55 -13.53 31.91 -2.71
C ASP A 55 -12.03 31.82 -2.41
N ILE A 56 -11.31 31.01 -3.18
CA ILE A 56 -9.87 30.75 -3.00
C ILE A 56 -9.02 32.02 -3.08
N GLU A 57 -9.46 33.02 -3.84
CA GLU A 57 -8.78 34.31 -3.97
C GLU A 57 -8.87 35.15 -2.70
N LYS A 58 -9.83 34.84 -1.81
CA LYS A 58 -9.97 35.47 -0.49
C LYS A 58 -9.14 34.79 0.59
N GLY A 59 -8.45 33.69 0.26
CA GLY A 59 -7.53 33.01 1.15
C GLY A 59 -7.97 31.60 1.55
N PHE A 60 -7.40 31.09 2.64
CA PHE A 60 -7.45 29.69 3.06
C PHE A 60 -8.26 29.51 4.36
N PRO A 61 -9.05 28.45 4.50
CA PRO A 61 -9.87 28.24 5.70
C PRO A 61 -9.01 27.89 6.92
N ARG A 62 -9.23 28.56 8.05
CA ARG A 62 -8.45 28.37 9.29
C ARG A 62 -9.27 27.79 10.44
N ASN A 63 -10.40 28.40 10.76
CA ASN A 63 -11.27 28.01 11.86
C ASN A 63 -12.74 28.25 11.49
N ALA A 64 -13.67 27.60 12.16
CA ALA A 64 -15.10 27.85 11.96
C ALA A 64 -15.59 28.98 12.85
N HIS A 65 -16.55 29.76 12.36
CA HIS A 65 -17.35 30.68 13.14
C HIS A 65 -18.45 29.92 13.91
N PRO A 66 -19.05 30.52 14.95
CA PRO A 66 -20.16 29.89 15.68
C PRO A 66 -21.38 29.54 14.82
N ASP A 67 -21.55 30.18 13.66
CA ASP A 67 -22.62 29.87 12.69
C ASP A 67 -22.24 28.74 11.71
N GLY A 68 -21.07 28.12 11.88
CA GLY A 68 -20.55 27.07 11.02
C GLY A 68 -19.82 27.55 9.77
N SER A 69 -19.81 28.84 9.45
CA SER A 69 -19.06 29.34 8.29
C SER A 69 -17.54 29.35 8.53
N TRP A 70 -16.74 29.17 7.49
CA TRP A 70 -15.27 29.22 7.61
C TRP A 70 -14.74 30.64 7.64
N ARG A 71 -13.82 30.91 8.57
CA ARG A 71 -12.93 32.08 8.50
C ARG A 71 -11.77 31.79 7.57
N GLN A 72 -11.56 32.65 6.58
CA GLN A 72 -10.39 32.60 5.68
C GLN A 72 -9.25 33.51 6.17
N VAL A 73 -8.01 33.09 5.91
CA VAL A 73 -6.76 33.81 6.16
C VAL A 73 -5.90 33.85 4.89
N SER A 74 -4.91 34.71 4.82
CA SER A 74 -4.03 34.81 3.64
C SER A 74 -3.21 33.52 3.41
N ALA A 75 -2.71 33.34 2.19
CA ALA A 75 -1.90 32.18 1.81
C ALA A 75 -0.62 32.03 2.66
N ASP A 76 -0.11 33.13 3.20
CA ASP A 76 1.08 33.18 4.05
C ASP A 76 0.79 32.91 5.55
N ASP A 77 -0.46 32.66 5.93
CA ASP A 77 -0.78 32.16 7.27
C ASP A 77 -0.23 30.74 7.43
N TRP A 78 0.40 30.46 8.58
CA TRP A 78 1.03 29.17 8.86
C TRP A 78 0.09 27.96 8.75
N THR A 79 -1.23 28.19 8.83
CA THR A 79 -2.24 27.13 8.73
C THR A 79 -2.75 26.87 7.32
N SER A 80 -2.30 27.62 6.31
CA SER A 80 -2.87 27.59 4.95
C SER A 80 -2.72 26.24 4.24
N GLY A 81 -1.70 25.45 4.59
CA GLY A 81 -1.45 24.12 4.02
C GLY A 81 -2.36 22.99 4.54
N PHE A 82 -3.03 23.18 5.68
CA PHE A 82 -3.80 22.10 6.30
C PHE A 82 -5.10 21.82 5.56
N PHE A 83 -5.84 22.83 5.10
CA PHE A 83 -7.08 22.62 4.34
C PHE A 83 -6.87 21.80 3.04
N PRO A 84 -5.94 22.16 2.14
CA PRO A 84 -5.60 21.29 1.01
C PRO A 84 -5.04 19.94 1.44
N GLY A 85 -4.28 19.87 2.54
CA GLY A 85 -3.81 18.62 3.12
C GLY A 85 -4.95 17.67 3.54
N THR A 86 -5.99 18.21 4.17
CA THR A 86 -7.19 17.45 4.54
C THR A 86 -7.93 16.95 3.31
N LEU A 87 -8.05 17.76 2.25
CA LEU A 87 -8.60 17.31 0.95
C LEU A 87 -7.80 16.12 0.38
N TRP A 88 -6.47 16.14 0.48
CA TRP A 88 -5.65 15.01 0.07
C TRP A 88 -5.91 13.74 0.88
N TYR A 89 -6.05 13.83 2.21
CA TYR A 89 -6.40 12.67 3.04
C TYR A 89 -7.82 12.17 2.76
N ILE A 90 -8.78 13.05 2.51
CA ILE A 90 -10.12 12.65 2.08
C ILE A 90 -10.05 11.92 0.75
N TYR A 91 -9.26 12.41 -0.21
CA TYR A 91 -9.05 11.73 -1.49
C TYR A 91 -8.41 10.35 -1.29
N GLU A 92 -7.38 10.23 -0.46
CA GLU A 92 -6.74 8.95 -0.13
C GLU A 92 -7.75 7.96 0.48
N GLY A 93 -8.60 8.42 1.39
CA GLY A 93 -9.58 7.57 2.06
C GLY A 93 -10.80 7.18 1.21
N THR A 94 -11.17 8.00 0.23
CA THR A 94 -12.43 7.85 -0.55
C THR A 94 -12.23 7.54 -2.03
N ASN A 95 -11.04 7.82 -2.57
CA ASN A 95 -10.70 7.78 -3.99
C ASN A 95 -11.66 8.58 -4.90
N ASP A 96 -12.26 9.66 -4.39
CA ASP A 96 -13.21 10.48 -5.14
C ASP A 96 -12.48 11.55 -5.97
N TRP A 97 -12.65 11.47 -7.29
CA TRP A 97 -12.00 12.38 -8.23
C TRP A 97 -12.40 13.85 -8.03
N ARG A 98 -13.62 14.13 -7.50
CA ARG A 98 -14.07 15.50 -7.23
C ARG A 98 -13.26 16.11 -6.10
N VAL A 99 -12.96 15.31 -5.07
CA VAL A 99 -12.10 15.75 -3.95
C VAL A 99 -10.69 15.96 -4.46
N LYS A 100 -10.17 15.06 -5.29
CA LYS A 100 -8.84 15.21 -5.93
C LYS A 100 -8.72 16.53 -6.69
N ASP A 101 -9.71 16.86 -7.52
CA ASP A 101 -9.69 18.09 -8.32
C ASP A 101 -9.69 19.34 -7.42
N ARG A 102 -10.46 19.33 -6.32
CA ARG A 102 -10.39 20.39 -5.31
C ARG A 102 -9.05 20.42 -4.58
N ALA A 103 -8.50 19.28 -4.21
CA ALA A 103 -7.19 19.19 -3.54
C ALA A 103 -6.08 19.82 -4.40
N ILE A 104 -6.08 19.55 -5.72
CA ILE A 104 -5.18 20.18 -6.69
C ILE A 104 -5.39 21.70 -6.70
N GLN A 105 -6.63 22.16 -6.87
CA GLN A 105 -6.96 23.59 -6.94
C GLN A 105 -6.46 24.36 -5.70
N TRP A 106 -6.77 23.85 -4.51
CA TRP A 106 -6.38 24.49 -3.25
C TRP A 106 -4.87 24.38 -2.98
N THR A 107 -4.22 23.29 -3.41
CA THR A 107 -2.76 23.14 -3.28
C THR A 107 -2.04 24.14 -4.18
N GLU A 108 -2.47 24.28 -5.43
CA GLU A 108 -1.75 25.11 -6.41
C GLU A 108 -1.84 26.60 -6.12
N ALA A 109 -2.88 27.05 -5.41
CA ALA A 109 -2.96 28.43 -4.92
C ALA A 109 -1.89 28.78 -3.87
N LEU A 110 -1.19 27.79 -3.29
CA LEU A 110 -0.06 28.01 -2.39
C LEU A 110 1.28 28.13 -3.11
N GLU A 111 1.35 28.04 -4.44
CA GLU A 111 2.60 28.13 -5.20
C GLU A 111 3.51 29.31 -4.79
N PRO A 112 2.99 30.54 -4.56
CA PRO A 112 3.82 31.68 -4.18
C PRO A 112 4.53 31.52 -2.83
N VAL A 113 3.99 30.69 -1.92
CA VAL A 113 4.52 30.48 -0.57
C VAL A 113 5.91 29.82 -0.59
N GLN A 114 6.30 29.15 -1.68
CA GLN A 114 7.63 28.53 -1.80
C GLN A 114 8.80 29.53 -1.62
N TYR A 115 8.57 30.83 -1.77
CA TYR A 115 9.55 31.92 -1.60
C TYR A 115 9.44 32.66 -0.27
N MET A 116 8.51 32.26 0.60
CA MET A 116 8.22 32.92 1.87
C MET A 116 9.27 32.59 2.94
N HIS A 117 10.11 33.56 3.29
CA HIS A 117 11.33 33.33 4.07
C HIS A 117 11.32 33.92 5.48
N TYR A 118 10.21 34.47 5.99
CA TYR A 118 10.16 35.20 7.28
C TYR A 118 9.67 34.40 8.49
N HIS A 119 9.17 33.17 8.31
CA HIS A 119 8.95 32.21 9.40
C HIS A 119 9.17 30.76 8.93
N HIS A 120 9.27 29.85 9.90
CA HIS A 120 9.65 28.46 9.68
C HIS A 120 8.52 27.53 9.19
N ASP A 121 7.26 27.98 9.28
CA ASP A 121 6.08 27.13 9.02
C ASP A 121 5.83 26.80 7.54
N ILE A 122 6.74 27.20 6.66
CA ILE A 122 6.73 26.78 5.26
C ILE A 122 6.69 25.25 5.11
N GLY A 123 7.20 24.49 6.10
CA GLY A 123 7.07 23.04 6.15
C GLY A 123 5.60 22.61 6.28
N PHE A 124 4.85 23.14 7.25
CA PHE A 124 3.41 22.90 7.34
C PHE A 124 2.67 23.33 6.09
N MET A 125 2.94 24.54 5.59
CA MET A 125 2.20 25.11 4.47
C MET A 125 2.42 24.31 3.18
N MET A 126 3.65 23.96 2.87
CA MET A 126 4.02 23.35 1.60
C MET A 126 4.02 21.83 1.65
N TYR A 127 4.45 21.21 2.76
CA TYR A 127 4.57 19.76 2.81
C TYR A 127 3.23 19.08 3.13
N CYS A 128 2.37 19.69 3.95
CA CYS A 128 1.01 19.16 4.16
C CYS A 128 0.15 19.26 2.88
N SER A 129 0.42 20.22 1.99
CA SER A 129 -0.28 20.44 0.72
C SER A 129 0.43 19.75 -0.45
N TYR A 130 1.46 20.38 -1.03
CA TYR A 130 2.24 19.86 -2.15
C TYR A 130 2.91 18.52 -1.85
N GLY A 131 3.37 18.30 -0.62
CA GLY A 131 3.97 17.01 -0.21
C GLY A 131 2.98 15.86 -0.34
N ASN A 132 1.75 16.05 0.15
CA ASN A 132 0.66 15.09 -0.02
C ASN A 132 0.21 14.95 -1.49
N GLY A 133 0.12 16.06 -2.23
CA GLY A 133 -0.18 16.01 -3.66
C GLY A 133 0.86 15.21 -4.45
N LEU A 134 2.14 15.43 -4.20
CA LEU A 134 3.22 14.66 -4.83
C LEU A 134 3.13 13.18 -4.44
N ARG A 135 2.86 12.87 -3.17
CA ARG A 135 2.71 11.48 -2.69
C ARG A 135 1.57 10.73 -3.38
N LEU A 136 0.44 11.39 -3.63
CA LEU A 136 -0.79 10.73 -4.10
C LEU A 136 -0.95 10.71 -5.62
N ILE A 137 -0.59 11.81 -6.30
CA ILE A 137 -0.77 11.93 -7.76
C ILE A 137 0.54 12.03 -8.53
N ASN A 138 1.69 12.12 -7.84
CA ASN A 138 3.03 12.18 -8.42
C ASN A 138 3.20 13.21 -9.55
N LYS A 139 2.65 14.41 -9.36
CA LYS A 139 2.80 15.53 -10.29
C LYS A 139 4.26 16.05 -10.24
N PRO A 140 5.08 15.86 -11.30
CA PRO A 140 6.53 16.14 -11.23
C PRO A 140 6.88 17.59 -10.88
N GLU A 141 6.04 18.54 -11.29
CA GLU A 141 6.21 19.97 -11.01
C GLU A 141 6.22 20.26 -9.51
N TYR A 142 5.50 19.47 -8.70
CA TYR A 142 5.44 19.65 -7.25
C TYR A 142 6.79 19.35 -6.59
N LYS A 143 7.60 18.48 -7.20
CA LYS A 143 8.94 18.17 -6.68
C LYS A 143 9.81 19.42 -6.64
N GLU A 144 9.85 20.19 -7.73
CA GLU A 144 10.70 21.40 -7.79
C GLU A 144 10.20 22.49 -6.85
N ILE A 145 8.87 22.65 -6.71
CA ILE A 145 8.26 23.57 -5.75
C ILE A 145 8.67 23.20 -4.32
N LEU A 146 8.57 21.93 -3.94
CA LEU A 146 8.96 21.46 -2.61
C LEU A 146 10.48 21.60 -2.36
N LEU A 147 11.32 21.34 -3.36
CA LEU A 147 12.76 21.57 -3.26
C LEU A 147 13.06 23.06 -3.05
N GLN A 148 12.34 23.94 -3.74
CA GLN A 148 12.45 25.38 -3.53
C GLN A 148 12.00 25.78 -2.12
N SER A 149 10.87 25.29 -1.64
CA SER A 149 10.40 25.51 -0.26
C SER A 149 11.44 25.04 0.77
N ALA A 150 12.10 23.90 0.53
CA ALA A 150 13.16 23.39 1.40
C ALA A 150 14.40 24.30 1.41
N ARG A 151 14.78 24.90 0.27
CA ARG A 151 15.85 25.92 0.21
C ARG A 151 15.46 27.15 1.02
N THR A 152 14.21 27.61 0.89
CA THR A 152 13.67 28.74 1.65
C THR A 152 13.69 28.46 3.15
N LEU A 153 13.22 27.29 3.61
CA LEU A 153 13.31 26.90 5.02
C LEU A 153 14.77 26.83 5.51
N THR A 154 15.65 26.25 4.70
CA THR A 154 17.08 26.11 5.02
C THR A 154 17.78 27.46 5.16
N SER A 155 17.34 28.49 4.43
CA SER A 155 17.90 29.85 4.54
C SER A 155 17.78 30.45 5.94
N ARG A 156 16.84 29.95 6.75
CA ARG A 156 16.62 30.35 8.14
C ARG A 156 17.51 29.62 9.15
N TYR A 157 18.34 28.68 8.70
CA TYR A 157 19.29 27.96 9.55
C TYR A 157 20.46 28.84 9.96
N ASN A 158 20.78 28.82 11.26
CA ASN A 158 21.95 29.49 11.80
C ASN A 158 22.96 28.45 12.31
N PRO A 159 24.16 28.34 11.71
CA PRO A 159 25.17 27.37 12.13
C PRO A 159 25.76 27.65 13.53
N LYS A 160 25.63 28.86 14.08
CA LYS A 160 26.09 29.18 15.44
C LYS A 160 25.17 28.58 16.51
N THR A 161 23.87 28.58 16.23
CA THR A 161 22.88 27.97 17.13
C THR A 161 22.63 26.51 16.79
N GLY A 162 22.93 26.09 15.56
CA GLY A 162 22.61 24.75 15.06
C GLY A 162 21.12 24.56 14.78
N THR A 163 20.34 25.65 14.64
CA THR A 163 18.87 25.61 14.57
C THR A 163 18.31 26.52 13.49
N ILE A 164 17.06 26.25 13.10
CA ILE A 164 16.25 27.06 12.19
C ILE A 164 15.54 28.13 13.02
N ARG A 165 15.60 29.39 12.59
CA ARG A 165 14.93 30.49 13.28
C ARG A 165 13.42 30.42 13.07
N SER A 166 12.63 30.41 14.14
CA SER A 166 11.17 30.26 14.00
C SER A 166 10.50 31.48 13.37
N TRP A 167 10.92 32.70 13.72
CA TRP A 167 10.38 33.96 13.19
C TRP A 167 11.34 35.14 13.34
N ASP A 168 11.04 36.25 12.67
CA ASP A 168 11.89 37.45 12.62
C ASP A 168 11.45 38.61 13.53
N TRP A 169 10.22 38.58 14.07
CA TRP A 169 9.67 39.64 14.93
C TRP A 169 10.21 39.67 16.38
N ALA A 170 11.38 39.07 16.66
CA ALA A 170 11.99 39.06 18.00
C ALA A 170 12.61 40.41 18.44
N GLY A 171 12.55 41.45 17.59
CA GLY A 171 12.95 42.83 17.87
C GLY A 171 14.45 43.09 17.96
N GLU A 172 15.26 42.10 18.35
CA GLU A 172 16.72 42.19 18.50
C GLU A 172 17.45 41.27 17.50
N PRO A 173 18.45 41.75 16.74
CA PRO A 173 19.20 40.95 15.76
C PRO A 173 19.89 39.72 16.34
N GLU A 174 20.36 39.79 17.59
CA GLU A 174 21.04 38.69 18.28
C GLU A 174 20.08 37.63 18.85
N LYS A 175 18.76 37.85 18.85
CA LYS A 175 17.79 36.89 19.37
C LYS A 175 17.41 35.89 18.28
N HIS A 176 17.71 34.61 18.52
CA HIS A 176 17.36 33.51 17.63
C HIS A 176 16.30 32.60 18.30
N PRO A 177 15.00 32.94 18.19
CA PRO A 177 13.92 32.15 18.78
C PRO A 177 13.72 30.83 18.03
N VAL A 178 13.51 29.75 18.78
CA VAL A 178 13.19 28.41 18.28
C VAL A 178 12.03 27.83 19.10
N ILE A 179 10.92 27.53 18.45
CA ILE A 179 9.78 26.84 19.08
C ILE A 179 9.78 25.34 18.78
N ILE A 180 9.12 24.57 19.64
CA ILE A 180 9.06 23.11 19.52
C ILE A 180 8.35 22.64 18.23
N ASP A 181 7.39 23.42 17.74
CA ASP A 181 6.62 23.23 16.50
C ASP A 181 7.54 23.12 15.28
N ASN A 182 8.73 23.72 15.35
CA ASN A 182 9.74 23.66 14.29
C ASN A 182 10.19 22.23 14.01
N MET A 183 10.03 21.30 14.95
CA MET A 183 10.31 19.88 14.75
C MET A 183 9.47 19.28 13.61
N MET A 184 8.22 19.71 13.43
CA MET A 184 7.35 19.20 12.38
C MET A 184 7.77 19.69 10.99
N ASN A 185 8.31 20.91 10.91
CA ASN A 185 8.78 21.49 9.66
C ASN A 185 10.05 20.82 9.11
N LEU A 186 10.72 20.01 9.92
CA LEU A 186 11.91 19.26 9.49
C LEU A 186 11.58 18.17 8.47
N GLU A 187 10.34 17.67 8.46
CA GLU A 187 9.89 16.66 7.50
C GLU A 187 10.12 17.11 6.04
N LEU A 188 9.85 18.38 5.70
CA LEU A 188 10.15 18.94 4.39
C LEU A 188 11.64 18.82 4.02
N LEU A 189 12.55 19.09 4.97
CA LEU A 189 13.99 19.00 4.74
C LEU A 189 14.46 17.56 4.60
N ILE A 190 13.89 16.64 5.38
CA ILE A 190 14.19 15.22 5.25
C ILE A 190 13.74 14.68 3.91
N TRP A 191 12.53 15.04 3.47
CA TRP A 191 12.06 14.72 2.13
C TRP A 191 12.99 15.31 1.07
N ALA A 192 13.36 16.59 1.17
CA ALA A 192 14.22 17.24 0.17
C ALA A 192 15.60 16.57 0.08
N GLY A 193 16.23 16.24 1.21
CA GLY A 193 17.50 15.53 1.23
C GLY A 193 17.43 14.05 0.81
N ASN A 194 16.23 13.47 0.66
CA ASN A 194 16.02 12.17 0.03
C ASN A 194 15.77 12.27 -1.48
N ASN A 195 15.35 13.43 -1.97
CA ASN A 195 14.86 13.63 -3.35
C ASN A 195 15.75 14.56 -4.20
N ALA A 196 16.77 15.16 -3.58
CA ALA A 196 17.83 15.91 -4.23
C ALA A 196 19.19 15.31 -3.89
N ASP A 197 20.18 15.50 -4.78
CA ASP A 197 21.58 15.18 -4.54
C ASP A 197 22.25 16.23 -3.63
N ASN A 198 21.65 16.49 -2.47
CA ASN A 198 22.14 17.50 -1.53
C ASN A 198 21.97 17.06 -0.07
N ALA A 199 23.10 16.73 0.56
CA ALA A 199 23.16 16.34 1.98
C ALA A 199 22.83 17.48 2.96
N VAL A 200 22.89 18.75 2.53
CA VAL A 200 22.70 19.92 3.40
C VAL A 200 21.34 19.89 4.11
N PHE A 201 20.26 19.50 3.41
CA PHE A 201 18.92 19.49 3.99
C PHE A 201 18.81 18.55 5.21
N LYS A 202 19.35 17.33 5.07
CA LYS A 202 19.38 16.35 6.17
C LYS A 202 20.28 16.81 7.31
N ASN A 203 21.45 17.36 7.01
CA ASN A 203 22.38 17.86 8.03
C ASN A 203 21.77 18.99 8.85
N VAL A 204 21.04 19.91 8.21
CA VAL A 204 20.33 21.00 8.89
C VAL A 204 19.21 20.48 9.77
N ALA A 205 18.39 19.55 9.27
CA ALA A 205 17.34 18.93 10.06
C ALA A 205 17.88 18.16 11.27
N GLU A 206 18.96 17.39 11.07
CA GLU A 206 19.63 16.65 12.14
C GLU A 206 20.22 17.59 13.20
N SER A 207 20.95 18.63 12.78
CA SER A 207 21.51 19.63 13.69
C SER A 207 20.41 20.33 14.51
N HIS A 208 19.29 20.66 13.87
CA HIS A 208 18.15 21.26 14.55
C HIS A 208 17.62 20.33 15.65
N ALA A 209 17.33 19.07 15.30
CA ALA A 209 16.81 18.10 16.27
C ALA A 209 17.81 17.81 17.39
N ASP A 210 19.10 17.64 17.10
CA ASP A 210 20.14 17.44 18.11
C ASP A 210 20.22 18.61 19.11
N THR A 211 20.00 19.85 18.64
CA THR A 211 20.02 21.03 19.49
C THR A 211 18.73 21.17 20.30
N THR A 212 17.57 20.97 19.67
CA THR A 212 16.27 20.96 20.34
C THR A 212 16.24 19.88 21.44
N LEU A 213 16.83 18.71 21.21
CA LEU A 213 16.89 17.61 22.17
C LEU A 213 17.61 18.01 23.46
N LYS A 214 18.67 18.82 23.34
CA LYS A 214 19.48 19.29 24.47
C LYS A 214 18.79 20.36 25.30
N HIS A 215 17.88 21.15 24.72
CA HIS A 215 17.47 22.42 25.33
C HIS A 215 15.96 22.60 25.51
N HIS A 216 15.12 21.99 24.68
CA HIS A 216 13.67 22.14 24.75
C HIS A 216 12.98 21.21 25.73
N PHE A 217 13.65 20.16 26.23
CA PHE A 217 13.01 19.19 27.13
C PHE A 217 13.44 19.37 28.58
N ARG A 218 12.49 19.14 29.49
CA ARG A 218 12.69 19.03 30.94
C ARG A 218 13.02 17.58 31.33
N PRO A 219 13.57 17.34 32.54
CA PRO A 219 13.94 16.00 32.98
C PRO A 219 12.80 14.99 33.06
N ASP A 220 11.55 15.43 33.16
CA ASP A 220 10.35 14.57 33.23
C ASP A 220 9.78 14.20 31.86
N GLY A 221 10.33 14.74 30.77
CA GLY A 221 9.83 14.52 29.41
C GLY A 221 8.89 15.61 28.90
N SER A 222 8.49 16.58 29.72
CA SER A 222 7.74 17.74 29.23
C SER A 222 8.66 18.70 28.46
N SER A 223 8.11 19.41 27.49
CA SER A 223 8.81 20.39 26.65
C SER A 223 8.51 21.84 27.07
N TYR A 224 9.51 22.71 26.93
CA TYR A 224 9.32 24.14 26.79
C TYR A 224 8.74 24.43 25.41
N HIS A 225 7.88 25.43 25.30
CA HIS A 225 7.43 25.93 24.00
C HIS A 225 8.59 26.61 23.27
N LEU A 226 9.23 27.63 23.87
CA LEU A 226 10.21 28.51 23.21
C LEU A 226 11.57 28.48 23.91
N VAL A 227 12.64 28.34 23.13
CA VAL A 227 14.02 28.58 23.55
C VAL A 227 14.61 29.70 22.68
N VAL A 228 15.16 30.73 23.32
CA VAL A 228 15.85 31.84 22.64
C VAL A 228 17.35 31.63 22.77
N TYR A 229 18.02 31.51 21.63
CA TYR A 229 19.47 31.39 21.53
C TYR A 229 20.13 32.75 21.26
N ASP A 230 21.42 32.87 21.55
CA ASP A 230 22.26 33.96 21.02
C ASP A 230 22.63 33.63 19.57
N GLY A 231 22.06 34.38 18.62
CA GLY A 231 22.25 34.17 17.19
C GLY A 231 23.69 34.42 16.69
N PHE A 232 24.52 35.14 17.47
CA PHE A 232 25.90 35.42 17.08
C PHE A 232 26.88 34.44 17.71
N LYS A 233 26.67 34.08 18.98
CA LYS A 233 27.59 33.26 19.78
C LYS A 233 27.14 31.80 19.92
N GLY A 234 25.88 31.50 19.66
CA GLY A 234 25.25 30.23 20.05
C GLY A 234 24.93 30.18 21.55
N GLY A 235 24.33 29.07 21.98
CA GLY A 235 23.95 28.87 23.39
C GLY A 235 22.61 29.52 23.78
N VAL A 236 22.04 29.02 24.88
CA VAL A 236 20.70 29.41 25.35
C VAL A 236 20.78 30.72 26.14
N ARG A 237 20.00 31.72 25.73
CA ARG A 237 19.77 32.95 26.50
C ARG A 237 18.59 32.80 27.44
N GLU A 238 17.51 32.19 26.96
CA GLU A 238 16.26 32.10 27.71
C GLU A 238 15.39 30.93 27.27
N LYS A 239 14.58 30.41 28.20
CA LYS A 239 13.47 29.50 27.92
C LYS A 239 12.16 30.17 28.37
N ARG A 240 11.12 30.12 27.54
CA ARG A 240 9.81 30.78 27.75
C ARG A 240 8.67 29.97 27.14
N THR A 241 7.47 30.52 27.27
CA THR A 241 6.30 30.12 26.50
C THR A 241 5.70 31.33 25.78
N VAL A 242 5.00 31.06 24.67
CA VAL A 242 4.18 32.06 23.96
C VAL A 242 2.69 31.71 24.11
N GLN A 243 2.34 30.43 23.94
CA GLN A 243 0.96 29.97 23.94
C GLN A 243 0.56 29.12 25.16
N GLY A 244 1.51 28.72 26.01
CA GLY A 244 1.24 27.94 27.23
C GLY A 244 0.92 28.82 28.44
N TYR A 245 0.41 28.21 29.51
CA TYR A 245 0.00 28.87 30.74
C TYR A 245 1.14 29.62 31.44
N ALA A 246 2.29 28.99 31.59
CA ALA A 246 3.45 29.55 32.25
C ALA A 246 4.75 29.05 31.62
N LYS A 247 5.87 29.72 31.91
CA LYS A 247 7.20 29.28 31.42
C LYS A 247 7.50 27.82 31.80
N GLU A 248 7.12 27.42 33.00
CA GLU A 248 7.35 26.06 33.52
C GLU A 248 6.16 25.12 33.29
N SER A 249 5.10 25.58 32.62
CA SER A 249 3.96 24.73 32.26
C SER A 249 4.26 23.88 31.02
N SER A 250 3.38 22.91 30.78
CA SER A 250 3.41 21.97 29.68
C SER A 250 2.20 22.18 28.77
N TRP A 251 2.35 23.11 27.83
CA TRP A 251 1.38 23.33 26.75
C TRP A 251 1.15 22.04 25.95
N ALA A 252 -0.10 21.58 25.85
CA ALA A 252 -0.40 20.22 25.40
C ALA A 252 -0.01 19.98 23.93
N ARG A 253 -0.33 20.92 23.04
CA ARG A 253 0.06 20.84 21.63
C ARG A 253 1.57 20.90 21.42
N GLY A 254 2.29 21.67 22.23
CA GLY A 254 3.75 21.68 22.23
C GLY A 254 4.38 20.35 22.66
N GLN A 255 3.72 19.60 23.55
CA GLN A 255 4.14 18.22 23.86
C GLN A 255 3.95 17.31 22.66
N ALA A 256 2.76 17.36 22.04
CA ALA A 256 2.42 16.53 20.90
C ALA A 256 3.32 16.82 19.67
N TRP A 257 3.74 18.07 19.42
CA TRP A 257 4.77 18.38 18.42
C TRP A 257 6.11 17.74 18.71
N GLY A 258 6.53 17.73 19.98
CA GLY A 258 7.73 17.04 20.40
C GLY A 258 7.62 15.52 20.18
N MET A 259 6.49 14.92 20.58
CA MET A 259 6.23 13.49 20.40
C MET A 259 6.32 13.09 18.92
N TYR A 260 5.55 13.76 18.06
CA TYR A 260 5.51 13.39 16.65
C TYR A 260 6.82 13.71 15.94
N GLY A 261 7.38 14.90 16.18
CA GLY A 261 8.65 15.33 15.61
C GLY A 261 9.81 14.37 15.92
N TYR A 262 9.98 13.92 17.17
CA TYR A 262 11.05 12.96 17.50
C TYR A 262 10.76 11.54 17.02
N THR A 263 9.49 11.13 16.95
CA THR A 263 9.10 9.85 16.33
C THR A 263 9.50 9.85 14.86
N TYR A 264 9.20 10.94 14.15
CA TYR A 264 9.61 11.13 12.76
C TYR A 264 11.14 11.14 12.62
N MET A 265 11.84 11.97 13.40
CA MET A 265 13.30 12.04 13.34
C MET A 265 13.95 10.68 13.68
N TYR A 266 13.41 9.89 14.61
CA TYR A 266 13.90 8.53 14.84
C TYR A 266 13.67 7.62 13.62
N ALA A 267 12.48 7.66 13.01
CA ALA A 267 12.19 6.92 11.79
C ALA A 267 13.14 7.26 10.64
N HIS A 268 13.73 8.46 10.62
CA HIS A 268 14.65 8.93 9.56
C HIS A 268 16.15 8.95 9.90
N PHE A 269 16.55 9.04 11.17
CA PHE A 269 17.96 9.02 11.61
C PHE A 269 18.33 7.81 12.47
N GLY A 270 17.38 7.13 13.11
CA GLY A 270 17.63 5.85 13.80
C GLY A 270 18.48 6.01 15.07
N LYS A 271 18.71 7.27 15.47
CA LYS A 271 19.38 7.67 16.70
C LYS A 271 18.55 7.24 17.89
N GLN A 272 19.12 6.41 18.76
CA GLN A 272 18.43 5.87 19.93
C GLN A 272 18.07 6.96 20.94
N GLU A 273 18.80 8.07 20.98
CA GLU A 273 18.43 9.27 21.73
C GLU A 273 17.13 9.91 21.24
N TYR A 274 16.81 9.85 19.94
CA TYR A 274 15.53 10.34 19.42
C TYR A 274 14.38 9.42 19.83
N LEU A 275 14.58 8.09 19.73
CA LEU A 275 13.58 7.13 20.20
C LEU A 275 13.30 7.31 21.70
N ARG A 276 14.35 7.38 22.52
CA ARG A 276 14.21 7.58 23.97
C ARG A 276 13.46 8.88 24.29
N MET A 277 13.67 9.94 23.51
CA MET A 277 12.92 11.19 23.71
C MET A 277 11.47 11.04 23.28
N ALA A 278 11.19 10.44 22.12
CA ALA A 278 9.84 10.18 21.64
C ALA A 278 9.02 9.32 22.63
N GLU A 279 9.61 8.25 23.17
CA GLU A 279 8.97 7.41 24.18
C GLU A 279 8.72 8.19 25.48
N LYS A 280 9.71 8.96 25.94
CA LYS A 280 9.62 9.70 27.19
C LYS A 280 8.57 10.82 27.15
N THR A 281 8.51 11.58 26.06
CA THR A 281 7.50 12.63 25.87
C THR A 281 6.11 12.01 25.73
N THR A 282 5.99 10.89 25.00
CA THR A 282 4.72 10.16 24.84
C THR A 282 4.22 9.59 26.15
N GLN A 283 5.08 8.99 26.97
CA GLN A 283 4.72 8.50 28.30
C GLN A 283 4.31 9.64 29.25
N ASN A 284 5.00 10.79 29.19
CA ASN A 284 4.60 11.98 29.96
C ASN A 284 3.19 12.44 29.54
N PHE A 285 2.91 12.50 28.23
CA PHE A 285 1.61 12.88 27.69
C PHE A 285 0.50 11.92 28.14
N ILE A 286 0.67 10.60 27.92
CA ILE A 286 -0.31 9.57 28.30
C ILE A 286 -0.64 9.64 29.80
N LYS A 287 0.38 9.78 30.66
CA LYS A 287 0.20 9.87 32.12
C LYS A 287 -0.65 11.07 32.55
N ARG A 288 -0.70 12.13 31.73
CA ARG A 288 -1.38 13.39 32.03
C ARG A 288 -2.72 13.54 31.30
N LEU A 289 -3.13 12.53 30.53
CA LEU A 289 -4.43 12.54 29.88
C LEU A 289 -5.56 12.57 30.91
N PRO A 290 -6.62 13.35 30.68
CA PRO A 290 -7.83 13.36 31.50
C PRO A 290 -8.66 12.09 31.28
N SER A 291 -9.75 11.92 32.04
CA SER A 291 -10.57 10.71 31.99
C SER A 291 -11.18 10.44 30.62
N ASP A 292 -11.59 11.50 29.91
CA ASP A 292 -12.09 11.48 28.53
C ASP A 292 -10.97 11.49 27.49
N GLN A 293 -9.70 11.36 27.90
CA GLN A 293 -8.54 11.13 27.03
C GLN A 293 -8.16 12.29 26.08
N VAL A 294 -8.98 13.33 25.92
CA VAL A 294 -8.65 14.52 25.13
C VAL A 294 -8.01 15.61 26.03
N PRO A 295 -6.76 16.05 25.77
CA PRO A 295 -6.06 16.97 26.66
C PRO A 295 -6.75 18.32 26.87
N PHE A 296 -6.53 18.90 28.04
CA PHE A 296 -6.69 20.35 28.24
C PHE A 296 -5.62 21.10 27.42
N TRP A 297 -5.87 22.38 27.11
CA TRP A 297 -4.94 23.19 26.32
C TRP A 297 -3.52 23.29 26.91
N ASP A 298 -3.39 23.25 28.24
CA ASP A 298 -2.14 23.15 28.98
C ASP A 298 -2.34 22.20 30.16
N PHE A 299 -1.42 21.26 30.35
CA PHE A 299 -1.55 20.25 31.39
C PHE A 299 -1.31 20.78 32.81
N ASP A 300 -0.77 21.99 32.98
CA ASP A 300 -0.54 22.65 34.28
C ASP A 300 -1.47 23.86 34.49
N ALA A 301 -2.52 23.99 33.68
CA ALA A 301 -3.49 25.06 33.84
C ALA A 301 -4.22 24.95 35.20
N PRO A 302 -4.37 26.04 35.95
CA PRO A 302 -4.74 26.00 37.37
C PRO A 302 -6.22 25.68 37.61
N GLU A 303 -7.10 25.90 36.62
CA GLU A 303 -8.54 25.72 36.79
C GLU A 303 -9.06 24.36 36.29
N ILE A 304 -8.18 23.39 35.98
CA ILE A 304 -8.57 22.02 35.62
C ILE A 304 -9.48 21.44 36.71
N PRO A 305 -10.66 20.88 36.37
CA PRO A 305 -11.11 20.46 35.04
C PRO A 305 -11.98 21.48 34.26
N ASN A 306 -12.07 22.74 34.69
CA ASN A 306 -12.87 23.79 34.04
C ASN A 306 -12.11 24.55 32.93
N GLU A 307 -10.90 24.11 32.60
CA GLU A 307 -10.09 24.68 31.52
C GLU A 307 -10.57 24.16 30.16
N PRO A 308 -10.39 24.92 29.06
CA PRO A 308 -10.80 24.46 27.74
C PRO A 308 -9.91 23.32 27.25
N ARG A 309 -10.46 22.50 26.36
CA ARG A 309 -9.77 21.38 25.71
C ARG A 309 -8.91 21.87 24.55
N ASP A 310 -8.04 20.99 24.09
CA ASP A 310 -7.35 21.16 22.82
C ASP A 310 -7.37 19.86 22.01
N ALA A 311 -8.46 19.65 21.27
CA ALA A 311 -8.66 18.46 20.45
C ALA A 311 -7.54 18.22 19.42
N VAL A 312 -6.90 19.28 18.92
CA VAL A 312 -5.69 19.18 18.08
C VAL A 312 -4.60 18.37 18.76
N SER A 313 -4.32 18.66 20.03
CA SER A 313 -3.27 17.95 20.77
C SER A 313 -3.59 16.47 20.94
N GLY A 314 -4.87 16.12 21.06
CA GLY A 314 -5.35 14.74 21.02
C GLY A 314 -5.10 14.08 19.67
N ALA A 315 -5.59 14.68 18.57
CA ALA A 315 -5.44 14.13 17.22
C ALA A 315 -3.95 13.93 16.84
N LEU A 316 -3.14 14.94 17.12
CA LEU A 316 -1.70 14.92 16.90
C LEU A 316 -0.98 13.88 17.77
N GLY A 317 -1.38 13.77 19.04
CA GLY A 317 -0.90 12.74 19.95
C GLY A 317 -1.21 11.34 19.44
N ALA A 318 -2.40 11.12 18.86
CA ALA A 318 -2.77 9.85 18.25
C ALA A 318 -1.88 9.53 17.03
N CYS A 319 -1.61 10.48 16.13
CA CYS A 319 -0.64 10.28 15.03
C CYS A 319 0.74 9.86 15.55
N ALA A 320 1.24 10.56 16.57
CA ALA A 320 2.54 10.27 17.17
C ALA A 320 2.58 8.86 17.79
N MET A 321 1.54 8.48 18.54
CA MET A 321 1.44 7.19 19.21
C MET A 321 1.30 6.02 18.22
N LEU A 322 0.47 6.15 17.18
CA LEU A 322 0.36 5.14 16.12
C LEU A 322 1.69 4.97 15.38
N SER A 323 2.37 6.08 15.08
CA SER A 323 3.69 6.05 14.43
C SER A 323 4.76 5.42 15.33
N LEU A 324 4.72 5.69 16.63
CA LEU A 324 5.65 5.13 17.59
C LEU A 324 5.37 3.64 17.83
N TYR A 325 4.10 3.22 17.83
CA TYR A 325 3.71 1.82 17.84
C TYR A 325 4.31 1.06 16.65
N GLU A 326 4.25 1.59 15.43
CA GLU A 326 4.89 0.95 14.26
C GLU A 326 6.41 0.76 14.38
N LEU A 327 7.07 1.57 15.22
CA LEU A 327 8.52 1.53 15.42
C LEU A 327 8.93 0.68 16.62
N THR A 328 8.02 0.40 17.54
CA THR A 328 8.33 -0.20 18.86
C THR A 328 7.47 -1.40 19.24
N GLU A 329 6.32 -1.57 18.59
CA GLU A 329 5.29 -2.58 18.87
C GLU A 329 4.74 -2.56 20.30
N LYS A 330 4.90 -1.43 21.02
CA LYS A 330 4.35 -1.28 22.37
C LYS A 330 2.85 -0.97 22.33
N GLU A 331 2.05 -1.95 22.73
CA GLU A 331 0.57 -1.88 22.72
C GLU A 331 0.01 -0.68 23.48
N GLU A 332 0.70 -0.17 24.51
CA GLU A 332 0.27 1.02 25.25
C GLU A 332 0.02 2.22 24.32
N TYR A 333 0.86 2.42 23.29
CA TYR A 333 0.71 3.53 22.36
C TYR A 333 -0.48 3.32 21.42
N TYR A 334 -0.68 2.09 20.93
CA TYR A 334 -1.83 1.75 20.12
C TYR A 334 -3.13 1.95 20.93
N HIS A 335 -3.20 1.39 22.13
CA HIS A 335 -4.37 1.47 23.00
C HIS A 335 -4.71 2.94 23.33
N SER A 336 -3.74 3.75 23.75
CA SER A 336 -3.97 5.17 24.03
C SER A 336 -4.42 5.95 22.79
N ALA A 337 -3.87 5.67 21.60
CA ALA A 337 -4.34 6.30 20.37
C ALA A 337 -5.79 5.95 20.04
N ILE A 338 -6.20 4.67 20.20
CA ILE A 338 -7.61 4.26 19.99
C ILE A 338 -8.54 4.99 20.93
N HIS A 339 -8.18 5.09 22.22
CA HIS A 339 -9.02 5.78 23.19
C HIS A 339 -9.23 7.25 22.86
N ILE A 340 -8.17 7.96 22.45
CA ILE A 340 -8.27 9.34 21.98
C ILE A 340 -9.17 9.44 20.74
N LEU A 341 -8.97 8.57 19.74
CA LEU A 341 -9.73 8.62 18.49
C LEU A 341 -11.21 8.27 18.69
N ASN A 342 -11.53 7.34 19.60
CA ASN A 342 -12.91 7.06 19.99
C ASN A 342 -13.58 8.31 20.59
N GLU A 343 -12.89 9.03 21.48
CA GLU A 343 -13.44 10.25 22.07
C GLU A 343 -13.59 11.37 21.03
N LEU A 344 -12.57 11.61 20.19
CA LEU A 344 -12.63 12.60 19.11
C LEU A 344 -13.73 12.29 18.10
N SER A 345 -14.12 11.01 17.95
CA SER A 345 -15.20 10.56 17.08
C SER A 345 -16.59 10.58 17.74
N SER A 346 -16.68 10.88 19.04
CA SER A 346 -17.94 10.98 19.77
C SER A 346 -18.77 12.20 19.31
N ASP A 347 -20.04 12.27 19.74
CA ASP A 347 -20.89 13.44 19.50
C ASP A 347 -20.41 14.69 20.24
N GLN A 348 -19.49 14.55 21.21
CA GLN A 348 -18.90 15.68 21.91
C GLN A 348 -17.89 16.43 21.06
N TYR A 349 -17.13 15.75 20.19
CA TYR A 349 -16.03 16.38 19.43
C TYR A 349 -16.25 16.41 17.92
N LEU A 350 -16.85 15.36 17.36
CA LEU A 350 -17.08 15.24 15.92
C LEU A 350 -18.42 15.86 15.52
N ASN A 351 -18.36 17.02 14.87
CA ASN A 351 -19.52 17.73 14.39
C ASN A 351 -20.10 17.05 13.13
N ARG A 352 -21.30 16.46 13.30
CA ARG A 352 -22.02 15.73 12.24
C ARG A 352 -22.95 16.59 11.39
N ASP A 353 -23.08 17.89 11.69
CA ASP A 353 -23.87 18.81 10.88
C ASP A 353 -23.18 18.99 9.52
N PRO A 354 -23.81 18.64 8.39
CA PRO A 354 -23.23 18.84 7.07
C PRO A 354 -23.01 20.32 6.70
N ASP A 355 -23.63 21.26 7.43
CA ASP A 355 -23.57 22.70 7.17
C ASP A 355 -22.50 23.41 7.99
N PHE A 356 -21.94 22.74 9.01
CA PHE A 356 -20.84 23.28 9.82
C PHE A 356 -19.47 23.11 9.13
N GLY A 357 -18.58 24.09 9.31
CA GLY A 357 -17.22 24.08 8.76
C GLY A 357 -16.27 23.17 9.54
N GLY A 358 -15.74 22.15 8.89
CA GLY A 358 -14.73 21.25 9.48
C GLY A 358 -15.32 20.06 10.23
N LEU A 359 -14.51 19.28 10.96
CA LEU A 359 -14.94 18.04 11.64
C LEU A 359 -14.84 18.14 13.15
N ILE A 360 -13.67 18.51 13.67
CA ILE A 360 -13.35 18.38 15.09
C ILE A 360 -13.43 19.73 15.81
N GLU A 361 -14.33 19.82 16.80
CA GLU A 361 -14.51 20.99 17.65
C GLU A 361 -13.59 20.95 18.90
N HIS A 362 -13.73 21.95 19.78
CA HIS A 362 -13.06 22.01 21.09
C HIS A 362 -11.52 22.05 21.03
N SER A 363 -10.99 22.85 20.12
CA SER A 363 -9.56 23.15 20.02
C SER A 363 -9.23 24.53 20.60
N THR A 364 -8.01 24.70 21.12
CA THR A 364 -7.57 25.97 21.73
C THR A 364 -6.25 26.45 21.11
N GLY A 365 -6.32 27.52 20.31
CA GLY A 365 -5.18 28.14 19.62
C GLY A 365 -4.21 28.80 20.59
N ALA A 366 -4.57 29.92 21.19
CA ALA A 366 -3.71 30.66 22.12
C ALA A 366 -4.52 31.27 23.27
N LYS A 367 -4.79 30.47 24.32
CA LYS A 367 -5.57 30.93 25.47
C LYS A 367 -5.00 32.19 26.15
N PRO A 368 -3.67 32.33 26.38
CA PRO A 368 -3.13 33.56 26.99
C PRO A 368 -3.40 34.83 26.19
N ALA A 369 -3.63 34.71 24.88
CA ALA A 369 -3.98 35.80 23.98
C ALA A 369 -5.50 35.92 23.75
N ASN A 370 -6.32 35.11 24.43
CA ASN A 370 -7.76 34.96 24.21
C ASN A 370 -8.12 34.79 22.72
N SER A 371 -7.33 33.98 22.01
CA SER A 371 -7.47 33.76 20.57
C SER A 371 -7.78 32.30 20.29
N GLU A 372 -8.86 32.05 19.55
CA GLU A 372 -9.29 30.72 19.11
C GLU A 372 -9.43 29.75 20.30
N VAL A 373 -10.17 30.16 21.33
CA VAL A 373 -10.41 29.35 22.53
C VAL A 373 -11.72 28.59 22.34
N ASP A 374 -11.67 27.26 22.45
CA ASP A 374 -12.82 26.36 22.31
C ASP A 374 -13.54 26.51 20.96
N VAL A 375 -12.80 26.30 19.87
CA VAL A 375 -13.30 26.42 18.48
C VAL A 375 -12.84 25.24 17.62
N HIS A 376 -13.45 25.06 16.45
CA HIS A 376 -12.88 24.21 15.39
C HIS A 376 -11.62 24.85 14.77
N LEU A 377 -10.57 24.06 14.50
CA LEU A 377 -9.32 24.48 13.83
C LEU A 377 -8.96 23.52 12.69
N ASN A 378 -8.57 24.03 11.52
CA ASN A 378 -8.33 23.22 10.31
C ASN A 378 -7.25 22.13 10.47
N TYR A 379 -6.25 22.37 11.33
CA TYR A 379 -5.22 21.40 11.65
C TYR A 379 -5.71 20.31 12.61
N ALA A 380 -6.83 20.49 13.33
CA ALA A 380 -7.47 19.41 14.07
C ALA A 380 -7.96 18.33 13.08
N ASP A 381 -8.68 18.76 12.04
CA ASP A 381 -9.17 17.87 10.98
C ASP A 381 -8.03 17.15 10.25
N TYR A 382 -6.95 17.88 9.94
CA TYR A 382 -5.80 17.31 9.24
C TYR A 382 -5.19 16.13 9.99
N TYR A 383 -4.81 16.33 11.26
CA TYR A 383 -4.19 15.26 12.06
C TYR A 383 -5.20 14.18 12.44
N TYR A 384 -6.47 14.53 12.63
CA TYR A 384 -7.51 13.54 12.89
C TYR A 384 -7.66 12.57 11.72
N LEU A 385 -7.80 13.09 10.48
CA LEU A 385 -7.89 12.22 9.30
C LEU A 385 -6.59 11.46 9.01
N GLU A 386 -5.43 12.05 9.25
CA GLU A 386 -4.16 11.34 9.17
C GLU A 386 -4.13 10.12 10.12
N ALA A 387 -4.50 10.33 11.39
CA ALA A 387 -4.56 9.27 12.40
C ALA A 387 -5.57 8.17 12.02
N LEU A 388 -6.74 8.53 11.47
CA LEU A 388 -7.72 7.55 11.01
C LEU A 388 -7.21 6.69 9.85
N LEU A 389 -6.54 7.29 8.87
CA LEU A 389 -5.96 6.53 7.75
C LEU A 389 -4.81 5.63 8.21
N GLN A 390 -3.95 6.12 9.10
CA GLN A 390 -2.90 5.32 9.72
C GLN A 390 -3.47 4.14 10.49
N LEU A 391 -4.51 4.37 11.30
CA LEU A 391 -5.17 3.33 12.06
C LEU A 391 -5.86 2.29 11.18
N LYS A 392 -6.52 2.72 10.10
CA LYS A 392 -7.14 1.82 9.12
C LYS A 392 -6.11 0.84 8.54
N ARG A 393 -4.93 1.34 8.17
CA ARG A 393 -3.80 0.50 7.70
C ARG A 393 -3.33 -0.46 8.78
N LEU A 394 -3.08 0.01 10.00
CA LEU A 394 -2.59 -0.82 11.11
C LEU A 394 -3.58 -1.91 11.51
N THR A 395 -4.87 -1.57 11.57
CA THR A 395 -5.93 -2.54 11.88
C THR A 395 -6.00 -3.62 10.80
N ALA A 396 -5.83 -3.26 9.53
CA ALA A 396 -5.82 -4.23 8.44
C ALA A 396 -4.63 -5.20 8.53
N GLN A 397 -3.44 -4.70 8.85
CA GLN A 397 -2.24 -5.53 9.08
C GLN A 397 -2.45 -6.48 10.27
N ARG A 398 -2.98 -5.98 11.40
CA ARG A 398 -3.23 -6.78 12.61
C ARG A 398 -4.32 -7.85 12.42
N LYS A 399 -5.24 -7.67 11.48
CA LYS A 399 -6.33 -8.63 11.19
C LYS A 399 -5.92 -9.80 10.28
N ALA A 400 -4.71 -9.85 9.76
CA ALA A 400 -4.25 -10.99 8.98
C ALA A 400 -4.04 -12.22 9.88
N ASN A 401 -5.09 -13.00 10.04
CA ASN A 401 -5.03 -14.26 10.76
C ASN A 401 -4.47 -15.34 9.82
N THR A 402 -3.26 -15.82 10.07
CA THR A 402 -2.79 -17.06 9.47
C THR A 402 -3.70 -18.21 9.93
N LEU A 403 -4.45 -18.81 9.01
CA LEU A 403 -5.54 -19.73 9.34
C LEU A 403 -5.07 -21.18 9.52
N ASN A 404 -4.17 -21.67 8.65
CA ASN A 404 -3.70 -23.07 8.64
C ASN A 404 -4.83 -24.11 8.68
N GLN A 405 -5.90 -23.89 7.92
CA GLN A 405 -7.08 -24.74 7.94
C GLN A 405 -7.13 -25.66 6.71
N GLN A 406 -7.15 -26.97 6.92
CA GLN A 406 -7.38 -27.92 5.83
C GLN A 406 -8.84 -27.97 5.40
N THR A 407 -9.07 -28.18 4.11
CA THR A 407 -10.40 -28.36 3.51
C THR A 407 -10.44 -29.60 2.62
N ASP A 408 -11.62 -30.15 2.37
CA ASP A 408 -11.85 -31.28 1.47
C ASP A 408 -12.17 -30.85 0.02
N ASP A 409 -12.35 -29.54 -0.20
CA ASP A 409 -12.85 -28.98 -1.46
C ASP A 409 -11.85 -28.01 -2.11
N PHE A 410 -11.69 -28.16 -3.43
CA PHE A 410 -10.89 -27.27 -4.29
C PHE A 410 -11.76 -26.17 -4.91
N GLN A 411 -12.47 -25.43 -4.07
CA GLN A 411 -13.35 -24.35 -4.50
C GLN A 411 -12.54 -23.08 -4.81
N GLY A 412 -12.50 -22.70 -6.08
CA GLY A 412 -11.91 -21.44 -6.56
C GLY A 412 -12.82 -20.24 -6.32
N ILE A 413 -12.23 -19.04 -6.28
CA ILE A 413 -12.99 -17.80 -6.23
C ILE A 413 -13.68 -17.52 -7.58
N TRP A 414 -14.95 -17.10 -7.52
CA TRP A 414 -15.60 -16.42 -8.64
C TRP A 414 -15.42 -14.92 -8.50
N TYR A 415 -15.08 -14.23 -9.60
CA TYR A 415 -14.85 -12.78 -9.58
C TYR A 415 -15.38 -12.13 -10.86
N GLY A 416 -15.79 -10.87 -10.77
CA GLY A 416 -16.18 -10.06 -11.92
C GLY A 416 -15.99 -8.57 -11.69
N ILE A 417 -15.57 -7.85 -12.73
CA ILE A 417 -15.30 -6.40 -12.67
C ILE A 417 -15.76 -5.70 -13.94
N GLY A 418 -16.04 -4.39 -13.81
CA GLY A 418 -16.40 -3.53 -14.92
C GLY A 418 -17.74 -3.93 -15.50
N LYS A 419 -18.81 -3.86 -14.69
CA LYS A 419 -20.17 -4.18 -15.14
C LYS A 419 -20.51 -3.38 -16.39
N THR A 420 -21.05 -4.05 -17.40
CA THR A 420 -21.52 -3.45 -18.65
C THR A 420 -23.04 -3.51 -18.72
N ALA A 421 -23.65 -2.60 -19.48
CA ALA A 421 -25.09 -2.58 -19.70
C ALA A 421 -25.54 -3.56 -20.82
N ASP A 422 -24.59 -4.06 -21.62
CA ASP A 422 -24.82 -4.97 -22.74
C ASP A 422 -25.02 -6.44 -22.29
N GLU A 423 -25.12 -7.34 -23.27
CA GLU A 423 -25.29 -8.78 -23.04
C GLU A 423 -24.07 -9.46 -22.39
N HIS A 424 -22.88 -8.85 -22.44
CA HIS A 424 -21.64 -9.44 -21.91
C HIS A 424 -21.53 -9.29 -20.38
N LYS A 425 -22.31 -8.39 -19.77
CA LYS A 425 -22.47 -8.13 -18.32
C LYS A 425 -21.24 -7.61 -17.58
N PHE A 426 -20.04 -8.04 -17.94
CA PHE A 426 -18.79 -7.65 -17.29
C PHE A 426 -17.70 -7.45 -18.33
N LYS A 427 -16.76 -6.54 -18.03
CA LYS A 427 -15.52 -6.42 -18.79
C LYS A 427 -14.71 -7.72 -18.75
N TYR A 428 -14.69 -8.39 -17.60
CA TYR A 428 -14.28 -9.77 -17.44
C TYR A 428 -14.75 -10.33 -16.11
N SER A 429 -15.01 -11.64 -16.09
CA SER A 429 -15.53 -12.36 -14.94
C SER A 429 -15.45 -13.88 -15.17
N GLY A 430 -15.59 -14.68 -14.11
CA GLY A 430 -15.61 -16.15 -14.20
C GLY A 430 -14.97 -16.84 -13.00
N GLY A 431 -14.57 -18.10 -13.20
CA GLY A 431 -13.72 -18.84 -12.26
C GLY A 431 -12.29 -18.30 -12.29
N MET A 432 -11.90 -17.59 -11.25
CA MET A 432 -10.68 -16.77 -11.23
C MET A 432 -9.68 -17.23 -10.18
N GLY A 433 -9.70 -18.52 -9.79
CA GLY A 433 -8.75 -19.07 -8.81
C GLY A 433 -7.27 -18.94 -9.23
N THR A 434 -6.99 -18.94 -10.53
CA THR A 434 -5.64 -18.74 -11.09
C THR A 434 -5.45 -17.37 -11.75
N TYR A 435 -6.31 -16.39 -11.48
CA TYR A 435 -6.18 -15.01 -11.97
C TYR A 435 -5.14 -14.21 -11.16
N PRO A 436 -4.61 -13.07 -11.64
CA PRO A 436 -4.31 -12.66 -13.02
C PRO A 436 -3.07 -13.32 -13.63
N VAL A 437 -2.87 -13.10 -14.94
CA VAL A 437 -1.67 -13.52 -15.70
C VAL A 437 -0.35 -12.96 -15.16
N LYS A 438 -0.42 -11.87 -14.39
CA LYS A 438 0.75 -11.21 -13.80
C LYS A 438 1.16 -11.82 -12.45
N HIS A 439 0.53 -12.91 -12.03
CA HIS A 439 0.91 -13.68 -10.84
C HIS A 439 1.63 -14.95 -11.25
N ARG A 440 2.92 -15.03 -10.92
CA ARG A 440 3.78 -16.15 -11.32
C ARG A 440 4.87 -16.48 -10.28
N PRO A 441 5.27 -17.74 -10.12
CA PRO A 441 4.53 -18.91 -10.56
C PRO A 441 3.34 -19.17 -9.65
N MET A 442 2.34 -19.90 -10.17
CA MET A 442 1.23 -20.41 -9.36
C MET A 442 1.35 -21.91 -9.08
N ALA A 443 2.29 -22.58 -9.75
CA ALA A 443 2.63 -23.97 -9.51
C ALA A 443 4.12 -24.23 -9.79
N ILE A 444 4.71 -25.12 -9.00
CA ILE A 444 6.12 -25.53 -9.09
C ILE A 444 6.18 -27.04 -8.89
N TYR A 445 6.77 -27.75 -9.86
CA TYR A 445 7.20 -29.13 -9.62
C TYR A 445 8.55 -29.12 -8.91
N HIS A 446 8.63 -29.85 -7.80
CA HIS A 446 9.88 -30.04 -7.07
C HIS A 446 10.32 -31.50 -7.16
N GLN A 447 11.51 -31.72 -7.75
CA GLN A 447 12.02 -33.05 -8.07
C GLN A 447 12.25 -33.92 -6.81
N GLU A 448 12.88 -33.37 -5.77
CA GLU A 448 13.18 -34.13 -4.54
C GLU A 448 11.92 -34.58 -3.81
N ALA A 449 10.90 -33.72 -3.77
CA ALA A 449 9.63 -34.02 -3.13
C ALA A 449 8.74 -34.91 -4.01
N ASN A 450 9.08 -35.05 -5.29
CA ASN A 450 8.27 -35.65 -6.34
C ASN A 450 6.81 -35.17 -6.30
N LYS A 451 6.63 -33.86 -6.15
CA LYS A 451 5.33 -33.19 -5.97
C LYS A 451 5.26 -31.93 -6.83
N THR A 452 4.07 -31.64 -7.37
CA THR A 452 3.75 -30.32 -7.92
C THR A 452 2.97 -29.55 -6.87
N PHE A 453 3.60 -28.55 -6.25
CA PHE A 453 2.94 -27.62 -5.33
C PHE A 453 2.26 -26.52 -6.13
N PHE A 454 1.10 -26.06 -5.69
CA PHE A 454 0.38 -24.97 -6.34
C PHE A 454 -0.46 -24.16 -5.35
N THR A 455 -0.74 -22.91 -5.72
CA THR A 455 -1.57 -21.99 -4.94
C THR A 455 -2.66 -21.37 -5.82
N TYR A 456 -3.75 -20.94 -5.19
CA TYR A 456 -4.89 -20.35 -5.88
C TYR A 456 -5.72 -19.48 -4.93
N GLY A 457 -6.50 -18.57 -5.52
CA GLY A 457 -7.59 -17.88 -4.83
C GLY A 457 -8.76 -18.82 -4.61
N ALA A 458 -9.01 -19.14 -3.35
CA ALA A 458 -10.11 -19.97 -2.91
C ALA A 458 -11.30 -19.12 -2.44
N SER A 459 -12.45 -19.76 -2.31
CA SER A 459 -13.62 -19.23 -1.62
C SER A 459 -14.14 -20.31 -0.66
N THR A 460 -14.61 -19.89 0.52
CA THR A 460 -15.19 -20.82 1.50
C THR A 460 -16.69 -21.01 1.32
N THR A 461 -17.33 -20.17 0.50
CA THR A 461 -18.77 -20.19 0.25
C THR A 461 -19.07 -20.16 -1.25
N THR A 462 -19.79 -21.15 -1.74
CA THR A 462 -20.08 -21.29 -3.17
C THR A 462 -20.74 -20.04 -3.78
N GLY A 463 -20.12 -19.49 -4.83
CA GLY A 463 -20.65 -18.31 -5.55
C GLY A 463 -20.41 -16.98 -4.84
N HIS A 464 -19.63 -16.96 -3.76
CA HIS A 464 -19.21 -15.73 -3.09
C HIS A 464 -17.86 -15.22 -3.59
N THR A 465 -17.64 -13.93 -3.36
CA THR A 465 -16.40 -13.21 -3.64
C THR A 465 -15.60 -13.04 -2.34
N ASP A 466 -15.49 -14.07 -1.49
CA ASP A 466 -14.67 -14.02 -0.26
C ASP A 466 -13.29 -14.63 -0.56
N LEU A 467 -12.31 -13.79 -0.87
CA LEU A 467 -10.99 -14.27 -1.26
C LEU A 467 -10.23 -14.86 -0.08
N HIS A 468 -9.97 -16.15 -0.19
CA HIS A 468 -9.05 -16.89 0.65
C HIS A 468 -7.85 -17.35 -0.17
N HIS A 469 -6.70 -17.51 0.47
CA HIS A 469 -5.51 -18.04 -0.21
C HIS A 469 -5.28 -19.49 0.22
N ALA A 470 -5.19 -20.37 -0.76
CA ALA A 470 -5.04 -21.79 -0.56
C ALA A 470 -3.75 -22.32 -1.18
N VAL A 471 -3.19 -23.37 -0.59
CA VAL A 471 -2.04 -24.11 -1.12
C VAL A 471 -2.33 -25.60 -1.09
N ALA A 472 -1.90 -26.32 -2.12
CA ALA A 472 -2.06 -27.76 -2.27
C ALA A 472 -0.88 -28.35 -3.05
N TYR A 473 -0.83 -29.68 -3.15
CA TYR A 473 0.08 -30.35 -4.07
C TYR A 473 -0.56 -31.55 -4.77
N PHE A 474 -0.04 -31.88 -5.96
CA PHE A 474 -0.22 -33.17 -6.59
C PHE A 474 1.00 -34.05 -6.32
N ASP A 475 0.77 -35.24 -5.79
CA ASP A 475 1.81 -36.21 -5.47
C ASP A 475 2.01 -37.19 -6.63
N HIS A 476 3.17 -37.12 -7.27
CA HIS A 476 3.46 -37.92 -8.47
C HIS A 476 3.75 -39.38 -8.17
N GLN A 477 4.00 -39.74 -6.91
CA GLN A 477 4.16 -41.13 -6.48
C GLN A 477 2.79 -41.80 -6.33
N THR A 478 1.87 -41.13 -5.62
CA THR A 478 0.54 -41.68 -5.32
C THR A 478 -0.51 -41.35 -6.38
N LYS A 479 -0.21 -40.41 -7.29
CA LYS A 479 -1.10 -39.85 -8.31
C LYS A 479 -2.36 -39.20 -7.72
N LYS A 480 -2.22 -38.54 -6.57
CA LYS A 480 -3.34 -37.92 -5.83
C LYS A 480 -3.07 -36.46 -5.50
N LEU A 481 -4.16 -35.68 -5.47
CA LEU A 481 -4.17 -34.35 -4.88
C LEU A 481 -4.15 -34.45 -3.35
N SER A 482 -3.44 -33.53 -2.70
CA SER A 482 -3.54 -33.30 -1.26
C SER A 482 -4.88 -32.65 -0.89
N LYS A 483 -5.23 -32.65 0.40
CA LYS A 483 -6.20 -31.66 0.92
C LYS A 483 -5.58 -30.26 0.80
N PRO A 484 -6.30 -29.24 0.28
CA PRO A 484 -5.82 -27.87 0.32
C PRO A 484 -5.73 -27.37 1.76
N THR A 485 -4.78 -26.48 2.01
CA THR A 485 -4.69 -25.71 3.25
C THR A 485 -4.98 -24.24 2.95
N ILE A 486 -6.02 -23.71 3.58
CA ILE A 486 -6.35 -22.28 3.58
C ILE A 486 -5.44 -21.60 4.59
N ILE A 487 -4.61 -20.66 4.11
CA ILE A 487 -3.60 -19.99 4.93
C ILE A 487 -4.01 -18.59 5.36
N LEU A 488 -4.89 -17.92 4.61
CA LEU A 488 -5.26 -16.52 4.84
C LEU A 488 -6.67 -16.24 4.31
N ASN A 489 -7.46 -15.51 5.10
CA ASN A 489 -8.61 -14.75 4.59
C ASN A 489 -8.12 -13.35 4.21
N LYS A 490 -8.23 -12.97 2.93
CA LYS A 490 -7.68 -11.72 2.42
C LYS A 490 -8.55 -10.50 2.75
N ALA A 491 -9.73 -10.71 3.36
CA ALA A 491 -10.71 -9.70 3.71
C ALA A 491 -11.12 -8.82 2.53
N THR A 492 -11.18 -9.41 1.33
CA THR A 492 -11.60 -8.77 0.09
C THR A 492 -12.22 -9.80 -0.85
N GLY A 493 -12.88 -9.34 -1.91
CA GLY A 493 -13.30 -10.18 -3.03
C GLY A 493 -12.54 -9.96 -4.31
N ASP A 494 -11.51 -9.13 -4.27
CA ASP A 494 -10.74 -8.78 -5.45
C ASP A 494 -9.73 -9.88 -5.82
N ALA A 495 -10.04 -10.69 -6.84
CA ALA A 495 -9.14 -11.75 -7.30
C ALA A 495 -7.79 -11.23 -7.83
N HIS A 496 -7.61 -9.92 -8.04
CA HIS A 496 -6.29 -9.36 -8.30
C HIS A 496 -5.31 -9.59 -7.14
N ASP A 497 -5.81 -9.85 -5.93
CA ASP A 497 -5.03 -10.14 -4.72
C ASP A 497 -4.64 -11.64 -4.59
N ASN A 498 -4.94 -12.48 -5.59
CA ASN A 498 -4.61 -13.93 -5.58
C ASN A 498 -3.11 -14.21 -5.33
N PRO A 499 -2.77 -15.33 -4.66
CA PRO A 499 -1.40 -15.61 -4.24
C PRO A 499 -0.48 -16.13 -5.36
N VAL A 500 0.83 -16.03 -5.12
CA VAL A 500 1.89 -16.78 -5.86
C VAL A 500 2.73 -17.63 -4.92
N ILE A 501 3.36 -18.68 -5.46
CA ILE A 501 4.12 -19.66 -4.68
C ILE A 501 5.61 -19.61 -5.03
N ALA A 502 6.49 -19.84 -4.07
CA ALA A 502 7.90 -20.14 -4.30
C ALA A 502 8.36 -21.29 -3.38
N ILE A 503 9.47 -21.94 -3.72
CA ILE A 503 10.10 -22.95 -2.86
C ILE A 503 11.58 -22.61 -2.79
N ASP A 504 12.10 -22.39 -1.58
CA ASP A 504 13.53 -22.10 -1.40
C ASP A 504 14.41 -23.35 -1.56
N GLN A 505 15.73 -23.16 -1.56
CA GLN A 505 16.69 -24.25 -1.73
C GLN A 505 16.67 -25.28 -0.59
N GLN A 506 16.09 -24.93 0.57
CA GLN A 506 15.90 -25.84 1.70
C GLN A 506 14.55 -26.55 1.66
N GLY A 507 13.74 -26.31 0.62
CA GLY A 507 12.44 -26.93 0.40
C GLY A 507 11.29 -26.26 1.13
N TYR A 508 11.49 -25.12 1.79
CA TYR A 508 10.37 -24.40 2.43
C TYR A 508 9.48 -23.75 1.38
N VAL A 509 8.17 -23.93 1.55
CA VAL A 509 7.17 -23.38 0.66
C VAL A 509 6.80 -21.97 1.13
N TYR A 510 6.89 -21.00 0.24
CA TYR A 510 6.47 -19.62 0.47
C TYR A 510 5.21 -19.32 -0.33
N VAL A 511 4.27 -18.61 0.29
CA VAL A 511 3.09 -18.07 -0.38
C VAL A 511 3.08 -16.55 -0.22
N PHE A 512 3.17 -15.85 -1.35
CA PHE A 512 3.15 -14.40 -1.44
C PHE A 512 1.74 -13.95 -1.79
N SER A 513 1.05 -13.43 -0.79
CA SER A 513 -0.30 -12.88 -0.87
C SER A 513 -0.21 -11.42 -1.32
N THR A 514 -0.39 -11.18 -2.61
CA THR A 514 -0.30 -9.84 -3.23
C THR A 514 -1.49 -8.94 -2.86
N SER A 515 -1.36 -7.65 -3.16
CA SER A 515 -2.45 -6.67 -3.12
C SER A 515 -2.73 -6.10 -4.50
N HIS A 516 -3.86 -5.41 -4.66
CA HIS A 516 -4.17 -4.62 -5.85
C HIS A 516 -4.35 -3.14 -5.45
N GLY A 517 -3.33 -2.33 -5.76
CA GLY A 517 -3.27 -0.91 -5.38
C GLY A 517 -2.56 -0.69 -4.04
N ASN A 518 -2.68 0.53 -3.51
CA ASN A 518 -1.96 0.97 -2.30
C ASN A 518 -2.75 0.72 -1.00
N ASP A 519 -4.06 0.50 -1.09
CA ASP A 519 -4.95 0.52 0.07
C ASP A 519 -5.06 -0.82 0.80
N ARG A 520 -4.59 -1.90 0.17
CA ARG A 520 -4.66 -3.25 0.73
C ARG A 520 -3.26 -3.79 1.06
N PRO A 521 -3.11 -4.44 2.23
CA PRO A 521 -1.84 -5.05 2.60
C PRO A 521 -1.57 -6.33 1.79
N SER A 522 -0.29 -6.66 1.69
CA SER A 522 0.27 -7.90 1.17
C SER A 522 0.94 -8.67 2.30
N TYR A 523 1.03 -9.99 2.14
CA TYR A 523 1.56 -10.89 3.18
C TYR A 523 2.48 -11.94 2.58
N ILE A 524 3.47 -12.35 3.35
CA ILE A 524 4.35 -13.47 3.00
C ILE A 524 4.18 -14.53 4.07
N HIS A 525 3.88 -15.76 3.67
CA HIS A 525 3.80 -16.90 4.56
C HIS A 525 4.86 -17.92 4.17
N LYS A 526 5.48 -18.56 5.16
CA LYS A 526 6.47 -19.62 4.99
C LYS A 526 6.00 -20.88 5.71
N SER A 527 6.16 -22.04 5.08
CA SER A 527 5.84 -23.32 5.72
C SER A 527 6.75 -23.56 6.93
N LYS A 528 6.26 -24.20 7.99
CA LYS A 528 7.10 -24.53 9.15
C LYS A 528 8.06 -25.69 8.91
N LYS A 529 7.79 -26.50 7.88
CA LYS A 529 8.62 -27.65 7.47
C LYS A 529 8.88 -27.62 5.96
N PRO A 530 10.04 -28.10 5.50
CA PRO A 530 10.29 -28.33 4.08
C PRO A 530 9.24 -29.24 3.46
N PHE A 531 8.84 -28.93 2.22
CA PHE A 531 7.91 -29.70 1.39
C PHE A 531 6.55 -29.99 2.06
N SER A 532 6.16 -29.17 3.04
CA SER A 532 4.89 -29.27 3.75
C SER A 532 3.97 -28.10 3.43
N ILE A 533 2.68 -28.39 3.43
CA ILE A 533 1.60 -27.40 3.32
C ILE A 533 0.72 -27.36 4.59
N GLU A 534 1.06 -28.12 5.63
CA GLU A 534 0.19 -28.32 6.80
C GLU A 534 0.09 -27.07 7.68
N GLU A 535 1.21 -26.37 7.86
CA GLU A 535 1.29 -25.23 8.77
C GLU A 535 2.26 -24.18 8.22
N PHE A 536 1.82 -22.94 8.23
CA PHE A 536 2.55 -21.76 7.82
C PHE A 536 2.65 -20.77 8.97
N GLU A 537 3.69 -19.94 8.90
CA GLU A 537 3.85 -18.74 9.71
C GLU A 537 3.98 -17.51 8.82
N GLN A 538 3.45 -16.38 9.27
CA GLN A 538 3.63 -15.12 8.58
C GLN A 538 5.07 -14.64 8.77
N VAL A 539 5.72 -14.29 7.66
CA VAL A 539 7.04 -13.65 7.64
C VAL A 539 6.86 -12.15 7.86
N GLN A 540 7.51 -11.61 8.89
CA GLN A 540 7.60 -10.17 9.14
C GLN A 540 8.64 -9.55 8.19
N ALA A 541 8.25 -9.45 6.91
CA ALA A 541 9.14 -9.01 5.85
C ALA A 541 9.42 -7.51 5.92
N THR A 542 10.65 -7.13 5.62
CA THR A 542 11.08 -5.74 5.55
C THR A 542 11.60 -5.40 4.15
N LYS A 543 11.57 -4.12 3.78
CA LYS A 543 12.22 -3.59 2.58
C LYS A 543 13.19 -2.49 2.97
N SER A 544 14.31 -2.43 2.28
CA SER A 544 15.25 -1.32 2.40
C SER A 544 14.64 -0.06 1.78
N TRP A 545 14.54 0.98 2.59
CA TRP A 545 14.14 2.33 2.19
C TRP A 545 15.11 3.32 2.83
N ASN A 546 15.89 4.04 2.02
CA ASN A 546 16.92 4.96 2.50
C ASN A 546 17.88 4.33 3.53
N LYS A 547 18.33 3.10 3.26
CA LYS A 547 19.22 2.30 4.14
C LYS A 547 18.59 1.88 5.48
N ARG A 548 17.26 1.87 5.59
CA ARG A 548 16.51 1.41 6.77
C ARG A 548 15.51 0.33 6.38
N ALA A 549 15.22 -0.56 7.32
CA ALA A 549 14.11 -1.49 7.20
C ALA A 549 12.77 -0.75 7.39
N ARG A 550 11.83 -0.96 6.47
CA ARG A 550 10.41 -0.63 6.59
C ARG A 550 9.61 -1.90 6.36
N PRO A 551 8.38 -2.05 6.88
CA PRO A 551 7.53 -3.18 6.51
C PRO A 551 7.42 -3.36 5.00
N PHE A 552 7.52 -4.61 4.54
CA PHE A 552 7.26 -4.99 3.15
C PHE A 552 5.90 -5.67 3.05
N ASP A 553 4.89 -4.80 3.07
CA ASP A 553 3.49 -5.11 3.31
C ASP A 553 2.58 -4.63 2.18
N ASN A 554 3.13 -4.24 1.04
CA ASN A 554 2.38 -3.91 -0.16
C ASN A 554 3.22 -4.21 -1.40
N PHE A 555 2.75 -5.16 -2.20
CA PHE A 555 3.26 -5.49 -3.52
C PHE A 555 2.10 -5.96 -4.40
N SER A 556 2.02 -5.45 -5.62
CA SER A 556 1.02 -5.85 -6.61
C SER A 556 1.62 -6.65 -7.75
N TYR A 557 0.87 -7.61 -8.28
CA TYR A 557 1.25 -8.42 -9.45
C TYR A 557 2.60 -9.12 -9.26
N ALA A 558 2.77 -9.78 -8.12
CA ALA A 558 4.02 -10.42 -7.74
C ALA A 558 4.40 -11.54 -8.71
N GLN A 559 5.66 -11.51 -9.16
CA GLN A 559 6.27 -12.59 -9.92
C GLN A 559 7.61 -12.97 -9.30
N VAL A 560 7.67 -14.13 -8.64
CA VAL A 560 8.75 -14.51 -7.73
C VAL A 560 9.59 -15.64 -8.32
N TRP A 561 10.89 -15.42 -8.43
CA TRP A 561 11.85 -16.37 -9.00
C TRP A 561 13.00 -16.62 -8.03
N ASN A 562 13.48 -17.86 -7.95
CA ASN A 562 14.65 -18.21 -7.13
C ASN A 562 15.92 -17.58 -7.69
N LYS A 563 16.80 -17.15 -6.78
CA LYS A 563 18.17 -16.69 -7.06
C LYS A 563 19.16 -17.85 -7.15
N GLN A 564 20.33 -17.60 -7.76
CA GLN A 564 21.42 -18.58 -7.79
C GLN A 564 21.95 -18.86 -6.38
N ASP A 565 22.26 -17.79 -5.64
CA ASP A 565 22.97 -17.84 -4.35
C ASP A 565 22.03 -17.91 -3.12
N SER A 566 20.79 -18.38 -3.28
CA SER A 566 19.68 -18.36 -2.31
C SER A 566 18.85 -17.06 -2.28
N GLY A 567 17.60 -17.22 -1.86
CA GLY A 567 16.58 -16.17 -1.80
C GLY A 567 15.81 -16.00 -3.11
N PHE A 568 15.18 -14.84 -3.27
CA PHE A 568 14.22 -14.58 -4.35
C PHE A 568 14.47 -13.25 -5.04
N VAL A 569 14.14 -13.17 -6.33
CA VAL A 569 13.83 -11.93 -7.03
C VAL A 569 12.33 -11.87 -7.25
N MET A 570 11.71 -10.79 -6.77
CA MET A 570 10.30 -10.50 -6.95
C MET A 570 10.15 -9.32 -7.91
N PHE A 571 9.60 -9.59 -9.08
CA PHE A 571 9.04 -8.55 -9.94
C PHE A 571 7.67 -8.16 -9.42
N SER A 572 7.37 -6.86 -9.45
CA SER A 572 6.08 -6.35 -8.99
C SER A 572 5.76 -5.03 -9.67
N THR A 573 4.55 -4.54 -9.44
CA THR A 573 4.10 -3.22 -9.87
C THR A 573 3.87 -2.32 -8.67
N LYS A 574 4.41 -1.11 -8.71
CA LYS A 574 4.04 -0.02 -7.81
C LYS A 574 2.99 0.88 -8.44
N TYR A 575 1.97 1.20 -7.67
CA TYR A 575 0.93 2.15 -8.06
C TYR A 575 1.36 3.57 -7.76
N SER A 576 1.10 4.48 -8.69
CA SER A 576 1.40 5.92 -8.57
C SER A 576 2.87 6.24 -8.26
N PHE A 577 3.83 5.48 -8.81
CA PHE A 577 5.25 5.68 -8.49
C PHE A 577 6.24 5.15 -9.55
N PRO A 578 6.84 5.98 -10.44
CA PRO A 578 6.45 7.34 -10.79
C PRO A 578 5.36 7.41 -11.87
N ALA A 579 5.09 6.34 -12.61
CA ALA A 579 3.90 6.21 -13.45
C ALA A 579 2.73 5.59 -12.66
N LEU A 580 1.48 5.72 -13.17
CA LEU A 580 0.30 5.11 -12.53
C LEU A 580 0.48 3.60 -12.28
N ARG A 581 1.17 2.90 -13.19
CA ARG A 581 1.70 1.55 -12.96
C ARG A 581 3.16 1.42 -13.35
N THR A 582 4.02 1.45 -12.36
CA THR A 582 5.46 1.29 -12.57
C THR A 582 5.89 -0.13 -12.33
N ILE A 583 6.61 -0.69 -13.28
CA ILE A 583 7.14 -2.06 -13.17
C ILE A 583 8.58 -2.03 -12.69
N GLY A 584 8.94 -3.01 -11.88
CA GLY A 584 10.27 -3.15 -11.33
C GLY A 584 10.42 -4.46 -10.58
N TYR A 585 11.47 -4.53 -9.77
CA TYR A 585 11.81 -5.71 -8.99
C TYR A 585 12.52 -5.37 -7.69
N GLN A 586 12.48 -6.32 -6.76
CA GLN A 586 13.21 -6.34 -5.49
C GLN A 586 13.83 -7.72 -5.30
N SER A 587 14.91 -7.80 -4.54
CA SER A 587 15.62 -9.04 -4.23
C SER A 587 15.73 -9.24 -2.73
N THR A 588 15.76 -10.49 -2.31
CA THR A 588 16.02 -10.92 -0.93
C THR A 588 16.94 -12.13 -0.96
N THR A 589 17.77 -12.31 0.07
CA THR A 589 18.62 -13.50 0.24
C THR A 589 18.04 -14.51 1.22
N ASN A 590 17.05 -14.11 2.02
CA ASN A 590 16.48 -14.93 3.11
C ASN A 590 14.95 -15.02 3.08
N GLY A 591 14.27 -14.37 2.13
CA GLY A 591 12.80 -14.36 2.05
C GLY A 591 12.13 -13.37 2.99
N GLN A 592 12.89 -12.62 3.79
CA GLN A 592 12.39 -11.69 4.80
C GLN A 592 12.86 -10.25 4.53
N ASP A 593 14.15 -10.05 4.29
CA ASP A 593 14.74 -8.73 4.08
C ASP A 593 14.92 -8.47 2.60
N PHE A 594 14.08 -7.58 2.06
CA PHE A 594 14.09 -7.17 0.67
C PHE A 594 14.91 -5.90 0.50
N ASP A 595 15.60 -5.77 -0.64
CA ASP A 595 16.25 -4.53 -1.02
C ASP A 595 15.25 -3.46 -1.49
N ALA A 596 15.77 -2.30 -1.87
CA ALA A 596 14.96 -1.21 -2.39
C ALA A 596 14.39 -1.57 -3.76
N PHE A 597 13.17 -1.11 -4.04
CA PHE A 597 12.53 -1.30 -5.35
C PHE A 597 13.33 -0.65 -6.48
N LYS A 598 13.70 -1.44 -7.47
CA LYS A 598 14.44 -1.02 -8.66
C LYS A 598 13.49 -0.97 -9.83
N THR A 599 13.33 0.22 -10.41
CA THR A 599 12.40 0.45 -11.51
C THR A 599 12.97 -0.06 -12.84
N ILE A 600 12.16 -0.78 -13.61
CA ILE A 600 12.46 -1.19 -14.98
C ILE A 600 11.93 -0.16 -15.97
N ALA A 601 10.64 0.17 -15.88
CA ALA A 601 10.02 1.14 -16.79
C ALA A 601 8.94 1.95 -16.09
N ALA A 602 8.90 3.25 -16.41
CA ALA A 602 7.90 4.18 -15.92
C ALA A 602 7.67 5.33 -16.90
N PHE A 603 6.89 5.08 -17.95
CA PHE A 603 6.49 6.09 -18.92
C PHE A 603 5.02 5.96 -19.34
N GLY A 604 4.44 7.07 -19.80
CA GLY A 604 3.00 7.22 -20.01
C GLY A 604 2.21 6.97 -18.72
N GLU A 605 1.10 6.23 -18.82
CA GLU A 605 0.34 5.76 -17.66
C GLU A 605 0.89 4.44 -17.08
N GLY A 606 1.99 3.92 -17.62
CA GLY A 606 2.68 2.76 -17.08
C GLY A 606 2.39 1.46 -17.81
N HIS A 607 2.58 0.34 -17.10
CA HIS A 607 2.83 -0.96 -17.72
C HIS A 607 2.20 -2.12 -16.94
N TYR A 608 1.92 -3.22 -17.65
CA TYR A 608 1.86 -4.56 -17.08
C TYR A 608 3.01 -5.39 -17.64
N GLN A 609 3.63 -6.21 -16.78
CA GLN A 609 4.72 -7.10 -17.17
C GLN A 609 4.37 -8.58 -16.97
N ILE A 610 4.95 -9.44 -17.80
CA ILE A 610 5.11 -10.87 -17.55
C ILE A 610 6.61 -11.18 -17.53
N THR A 611 7.01 -12.09 -16.67
CA THR A 611 8.42 -12.38 -16.41
C THR A 611 8.69 -13.87 -16.46
N GLY A 612 9.96 -14.22 -16.60
CA GLY A 612 10.45 -15.59 -16.59
C GLY A 612 11.87 -15.65 -16.06
N ASN A 613 12.26 -16.83 -15.57
CA ASN A 613 13.63 -17.16 -15.22
C ASN A 613 14.03 -18.45 -15.96
N PHE A 614 15.00 -18.35 -16.87
CA PHE A 614 15.50 -19.47 -17.67
C PHE A 614 17.02 -19.49 -17.56
N ASP A 615 17.58 -20.56 -16.99
CA ASP A 615 19.03 -20.68 -16.73
C ASP A 615 19.64 -19.44 -16.04
N ASN A 616 18.89 -18.87 -15.09
CA ASN A 616 19.24 -17.65 -14.33
C ASN A 616 19.24 -16.36 -15.16
N VAL A 617 18.71 -16.39 -16.37
CA VAL A 617 18.38 -15.20 -17.13
C VAL A 617 16.99 -14.75 -16.74
N LEU A 618 16.91 -13.62 -16.04
CA LEU A 618 15.64 -13.01 -15.70
C LEU A 618 15.17 -12.16 -16.87
N MET A 619 13.92 -12.36 -17.27
CA MET A 619 13.31 -11.70 -18.43
C MET A 619 12.05 -10.96 -18.00
N SER A 620 11.79 -9.80 -18.62
CA SER A 620 10.54 -9.07 -18.49
C SER A 620 10.06 -8.60 -19.86
N ALA A 621 8.85 -9.03 -20.23
CA ALA A 621 8.10 -8.48 -21.35
C ALA A 621 6.94 -7.64 -20.83
N PHE A 622 6.76 -6.45 -21.37
CA PHE A 622 5.75 -5.52 -20.86
C PHE A 622 5.07 -4.71 -21.97
N ASN A 623 3.92 -4.13 -21.63
CA ASN A 623 3.14 -3.27 -22.51
C ASN A 623 3.17 -1.81 -22.06
N PHE A 624 2.58 -0.93 -22.85
CA PHE A 624 2.49 0.51 -22.61
C PHE A 624 1.02 0.95 -22.47
N HIS A 625 0.76 1.87 -21.56
CA HIS A 625 -0.52 2.56 -21.43
C HIS A 625 -0.36 4.03 -21.86
N PRO A 626 -1.03 4.47 -22.94
CA PRO A 626 -0.92 5.84 -23.42
C PRO A 626 -1.73 6.79 -22.54
N VAL A 627 -1.19 7.99 -22.33
CA VAL A 627 -1.88 9.12 -21.65
C VAL A 627 -3.01 9.64 -22.52
N GLN A 628 -2.80 9.68 -23.84
CA GLN A 628 -3.79 10.04 -24.84
C GLN A 628 -3.43 9.35 -26.16
N SER A 629 -4.39 8.68 -26.77
CA SER A 629 -4.21 7.95 -28.04
C SER A 629 -5.47 8.04 -28.89
N PRO A 630 -5.40 7.94 -30.23
CA PRO A 630 -6.58 7.82 -31.09
C PRO A 630 -7.50 6.64 -30.72
N MET A 631 -6.95 5.61 -30.05
CA MET A 631 -7.71 4.47 -29.54
C MET A 631 -8.44 4.74 -28.22
N GLY A 632 -8.11 5.84 -27.54
CA GLY A 632 -8.50 6.13 -26.16
C GLY A 632 -7.29 6.27 -25.23
N SER A 633 -7.49 6.86 -24.06
CA SER A 633 -6.50 6.94 -22.99
C SER A 633 -6.76 5.88 -21.92
N GLY A 634 -5.80 5.64 -21.04
CA GLY A 634 -6.06 4.84 -19.86
C GLY A 634 -5.44 3.46 -19.87
N ILE A 635 -5.38 2.88 -18.67
CA ILE A 635 -5.00 1.50 -18.33
C ILE A 635 -5.68 0.35 -19.11
N ASN A 636 -6.74 0.67 -19.86
CA ASN A 636 -7.51 -0.26 -20.66
C ASN A 636 -7.02 -0.32 -22.12
N HIS A 637 -6.34 0.72 -22.58
CA HIS A 637 -5.77 0.85 -23.92
C HIS A 637 -4.31 0.45 -23.86
N ARG A 638 -4.06 -0.85 -23.74
CA ARG A 638 -2.71 -1.39 -23.57
C ARG A 638 -2.11 -1.56 -24.94
N THR A 639 -1.09 -0.80 -25.31
CA THR A 639 -0.44 -0.87 -26.62
C THR A 639 1.02 -1.28 -26.45
N ASN A 640 1.71 -1.50 -27.57
CA ASN A 640 3.14 -1.75 -27.71
C ASN A 640 3.71 -2.93 -26.91
N LEU A 641 4.72 -3.59 -27.46
CA LEU A 641 5.38 -4.71 -26.81
C LEU A 641 6.86 -4.39 -26.60
N TYR A 642 7.36 -4.60 -25.39
CA TYR A 642 8.76 -4.37 -25.02
C TYR A 642 9.35 -5.61 -24.36
N PHE A 643 10.68 -5.76 -24.44
CA PHE A 643 11.42 -6.84 -23.80
C PHE A 643 12.76 -6.39 -23.25
N VAL A 644 13.04 -6.80 -22.01
CA VAL A 644 14.33 -6.60 -21.34
C VAL A 644 14.75 -7.87 -20.61
N GLN A 645 16.05 -8.06 -20.45
CA GLN A 645 16.62 -9.19 -19.71
C GLN A 645 17.85 -8.81 -18.90
N THR A 646 18.18 -9.63 -17.91
CA THR A 646 19.41 -9.54 -17.13
C THR A 646 19.98 -10.93 -16.90
N LYS A 647 21.31 -11.03 -16.97
CA LYS A 647 22.08 -12.28 -16.76
C LYS A 647 22.88 -12.26 -15.44
N ASP A 648 22.78 -11.18 -14.67
CA ASP A 648 23.59 -10.91 -13.48
C ASP A 648 22.72 -10.47 -12.28
N GLU A 649 21.52 -11.03 -12.20
CA GLU A 649 20.52 -10.78 -11.15
C GLU A 649 20.10 -9.30 -11.03
N GLY A 650 20.10 -8.58 -12.16
CA GLY A 650 19.62 -7.21 -12.26
C GLY A 650 20.68 -6.13 -12.11
N LYS A 651 21.97 -6.47 -12.02
CA LYS A 651 23.05 -5.46 -11.98
C LYS A 651 23.13 -4.71 -13.32
N THR A 652 22.97 -5.41 -14.42
CA THR A 652 22.87 -4.85 -15.78
C THR A 652 21.64 -5.39 -16.49
N TRP A 653 20.97 -4.53 -17.24
CA TRP A 653 19.81 -4.87 -18.05
C TRP A 653 20.11 -4.61 -19.51
N GLN A 654 19.62 -5.49 -20.37
CA GLN A 654 19.90 -5.46 -21.81
C GLN A 654 18.63 -5.71 -22.61
N ASN A 655 18.59 -5.24 -23.86
CA ASN A 655 17.64 -5.76 -24.84
C ASN A 655 18.06 -7.15 -25.33
N VAL A 656 17.29 -7.73 -26.26
CA VAL A 656 17.57 -9.08 -26.78
C VAL A 656 18.86 -9.15 -27.60
N GLN A 657 19.29 -8.04 -28.23
CA GLN A 657 20.56 -7.93 -28.96
C GLN A 657 21.80 -7.88 -28.03
N GLY A 658 21.59 -7.71 -26.72
CA GLY A 658 22.67 -7.53 -25.75
C GLY A 658 23.15 -6.09 -25.58
N GLU A 659 22.44 -5.11 -26.16
CA GLU A 659 22.68 -3.69 -25.90
C GLU A 659 22.27 -3.38 -24.46
N THR A 660 23.14 -2.69 -23.72
CA THR A 660 22.87 -2.30 -22.33
C THR A 660 21.84 -1.18 -22.28
N LEU A 661 20.89 -1.28 -21.35
CA LEU A 661 19.80 -0.33 -21.17
C LEU A 661 20.01 0.49 -19.89
N ASP A 662 19.89 1.80 -20.01
CA ASP A 662 19.86 2.72 -18.87
C ASP A 662 18.48 2.70 -18.22
N LEU A 663 18.37 2.03 -17.07
CA LEU A 663 17.12 1.97 -16.31
C LEU A 663 17.01 3.13 -15.29
N PRO A 664 15.80 3.64 -15.02
CA PRO A 664 14.52 3.19 -15.60
C PRO A 664 14.33 3.66 -17.04
N LEU A 665 13.65 2.85 -17.86
CA LEU A 665 13.14 3.31 -19.15
C LEU A 665 12.05 4.36 -18.89
N VAL A 666 12.23 5.56 -19.45
CA VAL A 666 11.37 6.74 -19.21
C VAL A 666 10.79 7.36 -20.49
N VAL A 667 11.11 6.80 -21.65
CA VAL A 667 10.59 7.25 -22.95
C VAL A 667 9.97 6.08 -23.72
N LYS A 668 8.91 6.37 -24.47
CA LYS A 668 8.18 5.39 -25.28
C LYS A 668 9.10 4.72 -26.31
N ASP A 669 9.81 5.53 -27.09
CA ASP A 669 10.72 5.05 -28.13
C ASP A 669 12.09 4.74 -27.50
N ASN A 670 12.37 3.46 -27.28
CA ASN A 670 13.60 2.99 -26.66
C ASN A 670 14.03 1.63 -27.24
N PRO A 671 15.30 1.19 -27.05
CA PRO A 671 15.81 -0.04 -27.65
C PRO A 671 15.16 -1.34 -27.18
N ALA A 672 14.27 -1.31 -26.18
CA ALA A 672 13.50 -2.49 -25.74
C ALA A 672 12.22 -2.70 -26.56
N LEU A 673 11.81 -1.75 -27.41
CA LEU A 673 10.59 -1.83 -28.21
C LEU A 673 10.68 -2.97 -29.25
N ILE A 674 9.70 -3.87 -29.22
CA ILE A 674 9.53 -4.97 -30.17
C ILE A 674 8.52 -4.60 -31.26
N LEU A 675 7.37 -4.06 -30.85
CA LEU A 675 6.23 -3.83 -31.74
C LEU A 675 5.47 -2.56 -31.32
N ASP A 676 5.27 -1.63 -32.25
CA ASP A 676 4.46 -0.42 -32.04
C ASP A 676 3.01 -0.67 -32.50
N LEU A 677 2.20 -1.22 -31.59
CA LEU A 677 0.80 -1.55 -31.87
C LEU A 677 -0.13 -0.33 -31.81
N GLU A 678 0.29 0.73 -31.13
CA GLU A 678 -0.44 1.99 -31.11
C GLU A 678 -0.56 2.59 -32.52
N GLN A 679 0.51 2.51 -33.31
CA GLN A 679 0.53 3.03 -34.68
C GLN A 679 -0.50 2.38 -35.61
N VAL A 680 -0.85 1.10 -35.34
CA VAL A 680 -1.81 0.33 -36.13
C VAL A 680 -3.18 0.18 -35.45
N GLY A 681 -3.41 0.92 -34.37
CA GLY A 681 -4.71 0.92 -33.69
C GLY A 681 -5.06 -0.41 -33.01
N GLN A 682 -4.07 -1.11 -32.44
CA GLN A 682 -4.29 -2.37 -31.72
C GLN A 682 -3.84 -2.32 -30.25
N CYS A 683 -4.60 -3.01 -29.41
CA CYS A 683 -4.24 -3.33 -28.04
C CYS A 683 -3.43 -4.64 -27.95
N VAL A 684 -2.71 -4.84 -26.86
CA VAL A 684 -1.90 -6.03 -26.55
C VAL A 684 -2.14 -6.56 -25.14
N PHE A 685 -2.36 -7.87 -25.07
CA PHE A 685 -2.61 -8.62 -23.85
C PHE A 685 -1.59 -9.74 -23.72
N LEU A 686 -0.61 -9.54 -22.84
CA LEU A 686 0.44 -10.51 -22.53
C LEU A 686 -0.14 -11.79 -21.92
N LYS A 687 0.40 -12.96 -22.31
CA LYS A 687 -0.06 -14.29 -21.89
C LYS A 687 1.04 -15.09 -21.19
N ASP A 688 2.12 -15.40 -21.88
CA ASP A 688 3.22 -16.19 -21.33
C ASP A 688 4.55 -15.83 -22.00
N ILE A 689 5.65 -16.25 -21.40
CA ILE A 689 7.02 -16.10 -21.89
C ILE A 689 7.75 -17.44 -21.73
N GLY A 690 8.53 -17.79 -22.74
CA GLY A 690 9.37 -18.97 -22.83
C GLY A 690 10.71 -18.65 -23.49
N VAL A 691 11.55 -19.67 -23.66
CA VAL A 691 12.76 -19.59 -24.48
C VAL A 691 12.82 -20.76 -25.45
N ASP A 692 13.49 -20.57 -26.58
CA ASP A 692 13.85 -21.68 -27.48
C ASP A 692 15.10 -22.43 -27.00
N GLN A 693 15.61 -23.35 -27.83
CA GLN A 693 16.78 -24.16 -27.50
C GLN A 693 18.09 -23.35 -27.40
N GLU A 694 18.14 -22.18 -28.03
CA GLU A 694 19.30 -21.28 -27.99
C GLU A 694 19.18 -20.28 -26.82
N GLY A 695 18.14 -20.40 -26.00
CA GLY A 695 17.84 -19.48 -24.90
C GLY A 695 17.23 -18.16 -25.36
N GLN A 696 16.77 -18.06 -26.62
CA GLN A 696 16.16 -16.84 -27.15
C GLN A 696 14.71 -16.71 -26.69
N PRO A 697 14.25 -15.49 -26.35
CA PRO A 697 12.91 -15.28 -25.81
C PRO A 697 11.80 -15.54 -26.83
N ILE A 698 10.71 -16.16 -26.36
CA ILE A 698 9.44 -16.32 -27.06
C ILE A 698 8.34 -15.71 -26.18
N ILE A 699 7.63 -14.71 -26.69
CA ILE A 699 6.55 -14.02 -25.99
C ILE A 699 5.22 -14.38 -26.63
N LEU A 700 4.30 -14.92 -25.83
CA LEU A 700 2.92 -15.20 -26.21
C LEU A 700 2.03 -14.01 -25.80
N PHE A 701 1.31 -13.45 -26.76
CA PHE A 701 0.40 -12.33 -26.53
C PHE A 701 -0.84 -12.43 -27.42
N LEU A 702 -1.83 -11.58 -27.13
CA LEU A 702 -3.05 -11.43 -27.92
C LEU A 702 -3.22 -9.97 -28.34
N THR A 703 -3.66 -9.72 -29.57
CA THR A 703 -4.05 -8.40 -30.07
C THR A 703 -5.56 -8.27 -30.26
N SER A 704 -6.06 -7.05 -30.13
CA SER A 704 -7.48 -6.72 -30.33
C SER A 704 -7.65 -5.22 -30.60
N LYS A 705 -8.87 -4.76 -30.89
CA LYS A 705 -9.17 -3.34 -31.11
C LYS A 705 -9.44 -2.55 -29.82
N GLY A 706 -9.61 -3.22 -28.68
CA GLY A 706 -9.97 -2.55 -27.43
C GLY A 706 -10.06 -3.51 -26.24
N GLY A 707 -10.21 -2.96 -25.03
CA GLY A 707 -10.12 -3.71 -23.78
C GLY A 707 -11.43 -4.31 -23.23
N TYR A 708 -12.54 -4.21 -23.97
CA TYR A 708 -13.88 -4.69 -23.59
C TYR A 708 -14.25 -5.97 -24.37
N PRO A 709 -15.23 -6.76 -23.87
CA PRO A 709 -15.74 -7.92 -24.59
C PRO A 709 -16.52 -7.52 -25.86
N GLY A 710 -16.85 -8.54 -26.66
CA GLY A 710 -17.76 -8.43 -27.80
C GLY A 710 -17.07 -8.34 -29.17
N PRO A 711 -17.81 -8.66 -30.24
CA PRO A 711 -17.28 -8.75 -31.61
C PRO A 711 -16.65 -7.44 -32.11
N GLN A 712 -17.14 -6.30 -31.65
CA GLN A 712 -16.65 -4.97 -32.02
C GLN A 712 -15.19 -4.74 -31.63
N ASN A 713 -14.71 -5.43 -30.59
CA ASN A 713 -13.33 -5.36 -30.14
C ASN A 713 -12.43 -6.41 -30.82
N GLY A 714 -13.01 -7.33 -31.62
CA GLY A 714 -12.28 -8.36 -32.34
C GLY A 714 -11.63 -7.89 -33.65
N PRO A 715 -10.85 -8.75 -34.33
CA PRO A 715 -10.55 -10.13 -33.91
C PRO A 715 -9.64 -10.18 -32.67
N PHE A 716 -9.69 -11.29 -31.93
CA PHE A 716 -8.84 -11.54 -30.76
C PHE A 716 -7.72 -12.52 -31.15
N GLU A 717 -6.68 -11.99 -31.78
CA GLU A 717 -5.65 -12.78 -32.44
C GLU A 717 -4.51 -13.10 -31.47
N TRP A 718 -4.18 -14.37 -31.30
CA TRP A 718 -3.01 -14.81 -30.55
C TRP A 718 -1.78 -14.79 -31.44
N HIS A 719 -0.65 -14.38 -30.88
CA HIS A 719 0.62 -14.26 -31.57
C HIS A 719 1.79 -14.75 -30.71
N THR A 720 2.81 -15.26 -31.38
CA THR A 720 4.14 -15.42 -30.78
C THR A 720 5.09 -14.39 -31.37
N ALA A 721 5.83 -13.67 -30.51
CA ALA A 721 7.03 -12.94 -30.88
C ALA A 721 8.25 -13.78 -30.50
N ASN A 722 9.05 -14.20 -31.47
CA ASN A 722 10.29 -14.94 -31.21
C ASN A 722 11.49 -14.25 -31.85
N TYR A 723 12.59 -14.17 -31.11
CA TYR A 723 13.82 -13.57 -31.61
C TYR A 723 14.71 -14.64 -32.24
N ASN A 724 14.99 -14.52 -33.54
CA ASN A 724 15.95 -15.38 -34.24
C ASN A 724 16.57 -14.62 -35.41
N GLN A 725 17.75 -15.06 -35.87
CA GLN A 725 18.45 -14.45 -37.01
C GLN A 725 18.62 -12.92 -36.91
N GLY A 726 18.84 -12.41 -35.70
CA GLY A 726 19.09 -10.99 -35.45
C GLY A 726 17.85 -10.10 -35.38
N LYS A 727 16.62 -10.64 -35.45
CA LYS A 727 15.38 -9.84 -35.43
C LYS A 727 14.20 -10.54 -34.75
N TRP A 728 13.21 -9.75 -34.36
CA TRP A 728 11.93 -10.26 -33.89
C TRP A 728 11.05 -10.73 -35.05
N HIS A 729 10.51 -11.93 -34.91
CA HIS A 729 9.53 -12.52 -35.82
C HIS A 729 8.18 -12.59 -35.11
N ILE A 730 7.16 -11.98 -35.71
CA ILE A 730 5.79 -11.99 -35.18
C ILE A 730 4.93 -12.90 -36.05
N ALA A 731 4.37 -13.96 -35.46
CA ALA A 731 3.53 -14.93 -36.17
C ALA A 731 2.17 -15.06 -35.48
N LYS A 732 1.09 -15.02 -36.27
CA LYS A 732 -0.27 -15.34 -35.79
C LYS A 732 -0.37 -16.84 -35.49
N ALA A 733 -0.93 -17.19 -34.35
CA ALA A 733 -1.18 -18.56 -33.94
C ALA A 733 -2.61 -19.00 -34.30
N PHE A 734 -3.60 -18.44 -33.62
CA PHE A 734 -5.03 -18.72 -33.77
C PHE A 734 -5.84 -17.57 -33.15
N GLU A 735 -7.16 -17.68 -33.12
CA GLU A 735 -8.05 -16.70 -32.49
C GLU A 735 -8.78 -17.32 -31.29
N SER A 736 -9.13 -16.47 -30.32
CA SER A 736 -10.16 -16.76 -29.31
C SER A 736 -11.25 -15.68 -29.38
N ASP A 737 -12.08 -15.53 -28.36
CA ASP A 737 -13.16 -14.54 -28.33
C ASP A 737 -13.07 -13.54 -27.16
N HIS A 738 -12.00 -13.57 -26.35
CA HIS A 738 -11.81 -12.58 -25.30
C HIS A 738 -10.35 -12.16 -25.05
N ASN A 739 -10.17 -10.86 -24.78
CA ASN A 739 -8.88 -10.25 -24.40
C ASN A 739 -8.17 -10.91 -23.20
N TYR A 740 -8.93 -11.57 -22.34
CA TYR A 740 -8.49 -12.08 -21.03
C TYR A 740 -8.45 -13.61 -20.99
N ASP A 741 -8.71 -14.27 -22.13
CA ASP A 741 -8.39 -15.68 -22.29
C ASP A 741 -6.90 -15.86 -22.06
N MET A 742 -6.54 -16.79 -21.18
CA MET A 742 -5.14 -16.99 -20.82
C MET A 742 -4.85 -18.48 -20.84
N GLY A 743 -3.76 -18.81 -21.52
CA GLY A 743 -3.13 -20.11 -21.48
C GLY A 743 -1.61 -19.99 -21.49
N SER A 744 -0.95 -21.14 -21.42
CA SER A 744 0.50 -21.22 -21.22
C SER A 744 1.20 -21.78 -22.46
N LEU A 745 2.43 -21.31 -22.69
CA LEU A 745 3.33 -21.73 -23.76
C LEU A 745 4.26 -22.83 -23.25
N TYR A 746 4.40 -23.90 -24.04
CA TYR A 746 5.34 -24.99 -23.81
C TYR A 746 6.27 -25.06 -25.02
N VAL A 747 7.58 -25.07 -24.77
CA VAL A 747 8.60 -25.06 -25.82
C VAL A 747 9.48 -26.29 -25.64
N ASP A 748 9.50 -27.15 -26.65
CA ASP A 748 10.39 -28.31 -26.75
C ASP A 748 10.96 -28.37 -28.16
N GLN A 749 12.18 -27.89 -28.33
CA GLN A 749 12.82 -27.80 -29.64
C GLN A 749 11.98 -26.96 -30.64
N ASP A 750 11.77 -27.49 -31.84
CA ASP A 750 10.88 -26.91 -32.86
C ASP A 750 9.39 -27.14 -32.57
N LYS A 751 9.07 -27.97 -31.56
CA LYS A 751 7.72 -28.34 -31.17
C LYS A 751 7.22 -27.40 -30.07
N TRP A 752 6.37 -26.46 -30.44
CA TRP A 752 5.75 -25.54 -29.49
C TRP A 752 4.30 -25.93 -29.27
N GLN A 753 3.82 -25.83 -28.04
CA GLN A 753 2.44 -26.11 -27.71
C GLN A 753 1.83 -24.96 -26.91
N ILE A 754 0.54 -24.71 -27.12
CA ILE A 754 -0.25 -23.80 -26.31
C ILE A 754 -1.47 -24.56 -25.81
N ILE A 755 -1.71 -24.49 -24.50
CA ILE A 755 -2.93 -24.98 -23.86
C ILE A 755 -3.68 -23.77 -23.32
N ALA A 756 -4.85 -23.48 -23.90
CA ALA A 756 -5.60 -22.25 -23.63
C ALA A 756 -7.11 -22.45 -23.92
N PRO A 757 -7.99 -21.60 -23.35
CA PRO A 757 -9.38 -21.51 -23.77
C PRO A 757 -9.48 -20.76 -25.10
N THR A 758 -9.56 -21.49 -26.22
CA THR A 758 -9.51 -20.88 -27.57
C THR A 758 -10.82 -21.02 -28.35
N ALA A 759 -11.73 -21.87 -27.89
CA ALA A 759 -13.06 -21.97 -28.46
C ALA A 759 -14.09 -21.46 -27.45
N ALA A 760 -15.06 -20.68 -27.94
CA ALA A 760 -16.17 -20.20 -27.14
C ALA A 760 -16.99 -21.37 -26.56
N ALA A 761 -17.36 -21.27 -25.28
CA ALA A 761 -18.29 -22.21 -24.66
C ALA A 761 -19.76 -21.82 -24.96
N GLU A 762 -20.64 -21.84 -23.97
CA GLU A 762 -22.05 -21.42 -24.12
C GLU A 762 -22.26 -19.90 -23.99
N GLU A 763 -21.29 -19.18 -23.41
CA GLU A 763 -21.31 -17.73 -23.25
C GLU A 763 -20.21 -17.08 -24.11
N PRO A 764 -20.45 -16.83 -25.42
CA PRO A 764 -19.49 -16.15 -26.27
C PRO A 764 -19.06 -14.80 -25.70
N TYR A 765 -17.79 -14.46 -25.91
CA TYR A 765 -17.15 -13.24 -25.42
C TYR A 765 -17.25 -13.06 -23.90
N ALA A 766 -17.37 -14.15 -23.14
CA ALA A 766 -17.03 -14.16 -21.73
C ALA A 766 -15.62 -14.74 -21.56
N VAL A 767 -14.93 -14.42 -20.46
CA VAL A 767 -13.57 -14.94 -20.26
C VAL A 767 -13.56 -16.45 -20.17
N GLY A 768 -12.58 -17.06 -20.83
CA GLY A 768 -12.40 -18.49 -20.86
C GLY A 768 -13.32 -19.16 -21.87
N GLY A 769 -13.34 -20.49 -21.84
CA GLY A 769 -14.10 -21.26 -22.80
C GLY A 769 -13.71 -22.73 -22.76
N ILE A 770 -13.71 -23.36 -23.93
CA ILE A 770 -13.28 -24.74 -24.10
C ILE A 770 -11.75 -24.76 -24.19
N ILE A 771 -11.09 -25.56 -23.35
CA ILE A 771 -9.64 -25.70 -23.37
C ILE A 771 -9.24 -26.54 -24.57
N GLU A 772 -8.36 -26.01 -25.41
CA GLU A 772 -7.81 -26.72 -26.56
C GLU A 772 -6.29 -26.72 -26.47
N GLN A 773 -5.69 -27.73 -27.10
CA GLN A 773 -4.26 -27.86 -27.25
C GLN A 773 -3.88 -27.64 -28.71
N TRP A 774 -3.01 -26.66 -28.92
CA TRP A 774 -2.45 -26.30 -30.21
C TRP A 774 -0.98 -26.66 -30.26
N GLU A 775 -0.51 -27.03 -31.45
CA GLU A 775 0.87 -27.42 -31.70
C GLU A 775 1.42 -26.73 -32.94
N SER A 776 2.64 -26.25 -32.84
CA SER A 776 3.49 -25.86 -33.96
C SER A 776 4.69 -26.80 -34.02
N LYS A 777 5.09 -27.21 -35.23
CA LYS A 777 6.29 -28.00 -35.49
C LYS A 777 7.36 -27.23 -36.27
N ASN A 778 7.19 -25.91 -36.35
CA ASN A 778 8.03 -25.03 -37.15
C ASN A 778 8.22 -23.68 -36.46
N GLN A 779 8.47 -23.72 -35.15
CA GLN A 779 8.82 -22.54 -34.35
C GLN A 779 7.75 -21.43 -34.43
N GLY A 780 6.48 -21.80 -34.29
CA GLY A 780 5.35 -20.87 -34.24
C GLY A 780 4.88 -20.31 -35.59
N LYS A 781 5.52 -20.67 -36.72
CA LYS A 781 5.12 -20.19 -38.06
C LYS A 781 3.73 -20.65 -38.48
N SER A 782 3.32 -21.84 -38.06
CA SER A 782 1.97 -22.36 -38.27
C SER A 782 1.54 -23.24 -37.10
N TRP A 783 0.25 -23.23 -36.81
CA TRP A 783 -0.34 -23.94 -35.67
C TRP A 783 -1.47 -24.86 -36.12
N LYS A 784 -1.54 -26.03 -35.48
CA LYS A 784 -2.63 -27.00 -35.66
C LYS A 784 -3.24 -27.34 -34.31
N LYS A 785 -4.56 -27.30 -34.22
CA LYS A 785 -5.30 -27.85 -33.09
C LYS A 785 -5.11 -29.37 -33.08
N ILE A 786 -4.54 -29.90 -32.01
CA ILE A 786 -4.27 -31.33 -31.87
C ILE A 786 -5.23 -32.01 -30.89
N LYS A 787 -5.83 -31.27 -29.96
CA LYS A 787 -6.78 -31.82 -28.99
C LYS A 787 -7.78 -30.78 -28.49
N VAL A 788 -8.99 -31.23 -28.20
CA VAL A 788 -9.97 -30.51 -27.38
C VAL A 788 -9.98 -31.20 -26.02
N LEU A 789 -9.67 -30.46 -24.95
CA LEU A 789 -9.43 -31.01 -23.63
C LEU A 789 -10.69 -31.03 -22.75
N THR A 790 -11.57 -30.04 -22.90
CA THR A 790 -12.80 -29.95 -22.11
C THR A 790 -14.04 -30.06 -22.99
N ALA A 791 -15.16 -30.47 -22.40
CA ALA A 791 -16.45 -30.51 -23.08
C ALA A 791 -17.11 -29.12 -23.05
N LYS A 792 -18.18 -28.96 -23.85
CA LYS A 792 -19.09 -27.83 -23.72
C LYS A 792 -20.15 -28.18 -22.69
N ASP A 793 -19.89 -27.85 -21.43
CA ASP A 793 -20.68 -28.22 -20.24
C ASP A 793 -21.40 -27.03 -19.58
N GLY A 794 -21.43 -25.89 -20.28
CA GLY A 794 -22.05 -24.64 -19.84
C GLY A 794 -21.10 -23.66 -19.13
N LYS A 795 -20.03 -24.14 -18.49
CA LYS A 795 -19.08 -23.25 -17.80
C LYS A 795 -17.88 -22.92 -18.69
N ASN A 796 -17.24 -21.78 -18.40
CA ASN A 796 -16.00 -21.37 -19.04
C ASN A 796 -14.81 -21.82 -18.20
N HIS A 797 -13.86 -22.48 -18.83
CA HIS A 797 -12.57 -22.76 -18.20
C HIS A 797 -11.60 -21.62 -18.46
N SER A 798 -11.00 -21.08 -17.41
CA SER A 798 -10.31 -19.79 -17.46
C SER A 798 -8.90 -19.85 -16.85
N TYR A 799 -7.99 -19.01 -17.36
CA TYR A 799 -6.63 -18.83 -16.82
C TYR A 799 -5.82 -20.13 -16.64
N VAL A 800 -5.61 -20.87 -17.74
CA VAL A 800 -4.80 -22.09 -17.74
C VAL A 800 -3.33 -21.78 -17.42
N ARG A 801 -2.83 -22.37 -16.34
CA ARG A 801 -1.46 -22.21 -15.84
C ARG A 801 -0.65 -23.48 -16.03
N ARG A 802 0.64 -23.32 -16.36
CA ARG A 802 1.65 -24.38 -16.31
C ARG A 802 2.48 -24.29 -15.03
N PRO A 803 2.89 -25.43 -14.43
CA PRO A 803 3.93 -25.43 -13.43
C PRO A 803 5.29 -25.00 -13.99
N VAL A 804 6.12 -24.40 -13.15
CA VAL A 804 7.57 -24.31 -13.39
C VAL A 804 8.14 -25.73 -13.28
N HIS A 805 8.92 -26.13 -14.28
CA HIS A 805 9.48 -27.50 -14.44
C HIS A 805 8.45 -28.64 -14.40
N TYR A 806 7.30 -28.51 -15.07
CA TYR A 806 6.20 -29.48 -14.97
C TYR A 806 6.61 -30.97 -15.09
N HIS A 807 5.89 -31.83 -14.37
CA HIS A 807 5.99 -33.29 -14.49
C HIS A 807 4.91 -33.84 -15.43
N PRO A 808 5.14 -34.92 -16.21
CA PRO A 808 4.17 -35.42 -17.18
C PRO A 808 2.77 -35.75 -16.64
N ASP A 809 2.59 -36.02 -15.34
CA ASP A 809 1.26 -36.27 -14.78
C ASP A 809 0.46 -34.99 -14.48
N PHE A 810 1.12 -33.83 -14.40
CA PHE A 810 0.51 -32.55 -14.05
C PHE A 810 1.16 -31.43 -14.88
N LYS A 811 0.64 -31.23 -16.09
CA LYS A 811 1.15 -30.30 -17.09
C LYS A 811 0.47 -28.93 -17.03
N ALA A 812 -0.84 -28.91 -16.80
CA ALA A 812 -1.65 -27.69 -16.77
C ALA A 812 -2.72 -27.76 -15.68
N PHE A 813 -3.13 -26.61 -15.13
CA PHE A 813 -4.26 -26.52 -14.21
C PHE A 813 -5.01 -25.18 -14.34
N TRP A 814 -6.29 -25.18 -13.99
CA TRP A 814 -7.20 -24.04 -14.14
C TRP A 814 -8.48 -24.21 -13.31
N PHE A 815 -9.35 -23.20 -13.38
CA PHE A 815 -10.67 -23.26 -12.75
C PHE A 815 -11.80 -23.02 -13.78
N ASP A 816 -12.96 -23.61 -13.53
CA ASP A 816 -14.19 -23.36 -14.29
C ASP A 816 -15.06 -22.26 -13.65
N GLY A 817 -16.04 -21.74 -14.37
CA GLY A 817 -17.08 -20.88 -13.81
C GLY A 817 -17.96 -20.26 -14.88
N TRP A 818 -19.16 -19.82 -14.50
CA TRP A 818 -20.01 -19.05 -15.39
C TRP A 818 -19.43 -17.65 -15.60
N GLY A 819 -19.37 -17.18 -16.84
CA GLY A 819 -18.86 -15.85 -17.15
C GLY A 819 -19.82 -14.75 -16.69
N ARG A 820 -21.14 -14.94 -16.83
CA ARG A 820 -22.10 -13.84 -16.64
C ARG A 820 -22.82 -13.81 -15.28
N LYS A 821 -22.53 -14.76 -14.40
CA LYS A 821 -23.15 -14.86 -13.06
C LYS A 821 -22.23 -15.56 -12.04
N PRO A 822 -22.35 -15.22 -10.74
CA PRO A 822 -21.66 -15.95 -9.69
C PRO A 822 -21.97 -17.45 -9.71
N SER A 823 -20.96 -18.27 -9.42
CA SER A 823 -21.09 -19.73 -9.50
C SER A 823 -20.03 -20.49 -8.72
N SER A 824 -20.24 -21.81 -8.55
CA SER A 824 -19.16 -22.71 -8.12
C SER A 824 -18.05 -22.75 -9.15
N SER A 825 -16.83 -22.96 -8.68
CA SER A 825 -15.61 -22.90 -9.46
C SER A 825 -14.70 -24.02 -8.97
N GLN A 826 -14.46 -25.02 -9.82
CA GLN A 826 -13.72 -26.23 -9.49
C GLN A 826 -12.36 -26.24 -10.16
N LEU A 827 -11.40 -26.86 -9.49
CA LEU A 827 -10.06 -27.10 -10.03
C LEU A 827 -10.11 -28.22 -11.09
N TYR A 828 -9.45 -27.95 -12.21
CA TYR A 828 -9.13 -28.94 -13.22
C TYR A 828 -7.62 -28.99 -13.43
N TYR A 829 -7.11 -30.16 -13.77
CA TYR A 829 -5.73 -30.33 -14.22
C TYR A 829 -5.63 -31.33 -15.39
N ALA A 830 -4.57 -31.19 -16.18
CA ALA A 830 -4.29 -32.07 -17.29
C ALA A 830 -2.86 -32.62 -17.24
N ASN A 831 -2.70 -33.84 -17.72
CA ASN A 831 -1.38 -34.46 -17.89
C ASN A 831 -0.82 -34.25 -19.31
N GLU A 832 0.39 -34.74 -19.59
CA GLU A 832 1.08 -34.62 -20.88
C GLU A 832 0.33 -35.31 -22.03
N LYS A 833 -0.44 -36.36 -21.72
CA LYS A 833 -1.31 -37.05 -22.70
C LYS A 833 -2.58 -36.25 -23.03
N GLY A 834 -2.81 -35.15 -22.31
CA GLY A 834 -4.00 -34.30 -22.38
C GLY A 834 -5.24 -34.97 -21.78
N GLU A 835 -5.07 -35.91 -20.86
CA GLU A 835 -6.19 -36.40 -20.04
C GLU A 835 -6.51 -35.33 -19.01
N VAL A 836 -7.78 -34.98 -18.86
CA VAL A 836 -8.26 -33.94 -17.94
C VAL A 836 -8.94 -34.57 -16.74
N PHE A 837 -8.61 -34.07 -15.57
CA PHE A 837 -9.14 -34.51 -14.29
C PHE A 837 -9.78 -33.32 -13.58
N GLU A 838 -10.97 -33.53 -13.05
CA GLU A 838 -11.65 -32.60 -12.14
C GLU A 838 -11.31 -32.97 -10.70
N SER A 839 -11.07 -31.98 -9.84
CA SER A 839 -11.01 -32.22 -8.40
C SER A 839 -12.39 -32.63 -7.88
N ILE A 840 -12.56 -33.89 -7.50
CA ILE A 840 -13.78 -34.35 -6.81
C ILE A 840 -13.61 -34.02 -5.31
N SER A 841 -14.67 -33.50 -4.68
CA SER A 841 -14.73 -33.36 -3.21
C SER A 841 -14.42 -34.71 -2.57
N ILE A 842 -13.51 -34.78 -1.60
CA ILE A 842 -13.07 -36.07 -1.02
C ILE A 842 -14.24 -36.84 -0.37
N ASN A 843 -15.36 -36.16 -0.09
CA ASN A 843 -16.59 -36.72 0.50
C ASN A 843 -17.66 -37.12 -0.54
N LYS A 844 -17.39 -37.06 -1.84
CA LYS A 844 -18.26 -37.52 -2.94
C LYS A 844 -17.52 -38.46 -3.87
#